data_AF-A0A3D9KZL0-F1
#
_entry.id   AF-A0A3D9KZL0-F1
#
_cell.length_a   1.000
_cell.length_b   1.000
_cell.length_c   1.000
_cell.angle_alpha   90.00
_cell.angle_beta   90.00
_cell.angle_gamma   90.00
#
_symmetry.space_group_name_H-M   'P 1'
#
loop_
_entity.id
_entity.type
_entity.pdbx_description
1 polymer ?
#
loop_
_entity_poly.entity_id
_entity_poly.type
_entity_poly.pdbx_seq_one_letter_code
_entity_poly.pdbx_strand_id
1 'polypeptide(L)'
;MRKIVLLAVVAIIGACSEHAPSDSSDLTPPEESRFVQEIFETNLYEPTELVVLPKGNKILFTQRRGQIFEYDIPSEQLRMYDSIPVFSTFEHGLMGIALDPEFKQNNWLYIYYSPVGDEPVQYLSRFTYSASGLKNEKVVLEVPVQRETCCHTGGSIEFGPDGLLYLSTGDDTNPFASNGFSPSDERPGRKSWDAQRTSSNTNDLRGKILRIKPEPDGSYSIPKGNLFEDNDPRTRPEIYVMGCRNPYRIGIDSKRGWLFWGDVGPDARNDKENRGPRGHDEWNVAKSPGYYGWPLFVGKNYAYNRYDFETGESFAKHDPKKPINQSVNNTGLRELPPARPATIYYPYAKTDIFPQVGSGGRNAMAGPVYYSDQYQGREKFPKFFDGRVPFFDWMRGFVFFLELDEEGQPTDWYPFMPNTKFNNLIDMEFGPDGTLYLLEYGTGWFSRNENAKLSRVRYVAGNRPPVLEASASVTKGTSPLTVVFDASKSYDYDGHSLKFTWDFDGEILNDSVVTYTFDEDGVYYPELVVSDPKGGKRSQQFVIEVGNEPPVVQIAIDGNESFFWPGRNVTYEVKVSDLEDEQNGEIDESKIAFEISHFQSSDQAEALGHQVPVAGGLELINSLDCMGCHKIDGPSIGPSYQQVAKRYQNEQNAVNYLAHKIINGGGGVWGEQAMSAHPDLSNDDAESIVNYILSLAQPKGDPLAGTFVTEKEEGRYLFSASYEDQGKGSLKPILERKNIWLMPYSLPGDDFDDSNDIQARGGRINSIYHGSWVSYESVDLTGIKGLNLKLNRVRPVIVEVRSGSAEGQLLGKNEIQEGENPEELTISLQGATGFHNVFVVFKKPGVKDQLIRVNRVEFLPESNQ
;
A
#
# COMPACT_ATOMS: atom_id res chain seq x y z
N MET A 1 51.22 -26.38 -67.65
CA MET A 1 50.21 -25.31 -67.94
C MET A 1 49.21 -25.26 -66.78
N ARG A 2 48.53 -24.12 -66.55
CA ARG A 2 47.33 -23.87 -65.68
C ARG A 2 46.86 -25.04 -64.75
N LYS A 3 46.73 -24.93 -63.42
CA LYS A 3 46.75 -23.78 -62.46
C LYS A 3 46.94 -24.34 -61.00
N ILE A 4 47.54 -23.54 -60.09
CA ILE A 4 47.12 -23.25 -58.68
C ILE A 4 46.65 -24.48 -57.84
N VAL A 5 47.31 -25.00 -56.76
CA VAL A 5 48.28 -24.48 -55.75
C VAL A 5 47.71 -23.33 -54.91
N LEU A 6 47.33 -23.46 -53.63
CA LEU A 6 47.49 -24.50 -52.56
C LEU A 6 46.17 -24.49 -51.70
N LEU A 7 45.90 -25.09 -50.52
CA LEU A 7 46.59 -25.85 -49.45
C LEU A 7 45.54 -26.65 -48.61
N ALA A 8 45.95 -27.63 -47.80
CA ALA A 8 45.14 -28.20 -46.71
C ALA A 8 45.98 -28.46 -45.44
N VAL A 9 45.60 -27.89 -44.29
CA VAL A 9 46.19 -28.12 -42.95
C VAL A 9 45.06 -28.16 -41.92
N VAL A 10 45.12 -29.12 -41.00
CA VAL A 10 44.11 -29.32 -39.95
C VAL A 10 44.30 -28.32 -38.82
N ALA A 11 43.24 -27.62 -38.43
CA ALA A 11 43.13 -26.90 -37.17
C ALA A 11 42.07 -27.59 -36.30
N ILE A 12 42.46 -28.03 -35.10
CA ILE A 12 41.53 -28.62 -34.14
C ILE A 12 40.83 -27.48 -33.41
N ILE A 13 39.56 -27.24 -33.73
CA ILE A 13 38.67 -26.43 -32.89
C ILE A 13 37.97 -27.40 -31.94
N GLY A 14 38.34 -27.35 -30.66
CA GLY A 14 37.60 -28.04 -29.60
C GLY A 14 36.22 -27.40 -29.49
N ALA A 15 35.16 -28.17 -29.73
CA ALA A 15 33.80 -27.68 -29.55
C ALA A 15 33.52 -27.54 -28.06
N CYS A 16 33.53 -26.29 -27.55
CA CYS A 16 32.81 -25.96 -26.33
C CYS A 16 31.32 -26.15 -26.60
N SER A 17 30.83 -27.37 -26.37
CA SER A 17 29.41 -27.64 -26.29
C SER A 17 28.89 -27.00 -25.01
N GLU A 18 28.45 -25.74 -25.12
CA GLU A 18 27.45 -25.22 -24.20
C GLU A 18 26.35 -26.29 -24.10
N HIS A 19 26.10 -26.77 -22.88
CA HIS A 19 25.00 -27.68 -22.67
C HIS A 19 23.73 -26.86 -22.86
N ALA A 20 22.95 -27.16 -23.90
CA ALA A 20 21.57 -26.71 -23.94
C ALA A 20 20.92 -27.15 -22.62
N PRO A 21 20.26 -26.24 -21.88
CA PRO A 21 19.65 -26.59 -20.62
C PRO A 21 18.64 -27.72 -20.87
N SER A 22 18.71 -28.77 -20.04
CA SER A 22 17.79 -29.90 -20.12
C SER A 22 16.35 -29.42 -19.90
N ASP A 23 15.40 -29.85 -20.73
CA ASP A 23 13.97 -29.44 -20.71
C ASP A 23 13.30 -29.40 -19.31
N SER A 24 13.84 -30.14 -18.34
CA SER A 24 13.39 -30.10 -16.94
C SER A 24 13.61 -28.76 -16.21
N SER A 25 14.50 -27.88 -16.66
CA SER A 25 14.70 -26.55 -16.03
C SER A 25 13.60 -25.55 -16.36
N ASP A 26 12.90 -25.73 -17.48
CA ASP A 26 11.82 -24.81 -17.89
C ASP A 26 10.55 -24.95 -17.05
N LEU A 27 10.47 -26.00 -16.23
CA LEU A 27 9.33 -26.38 -15.39
C LEU A 27 9.56 -26.17 -13.89
N THR A 28 10.73 -25.66 -13.47
CA THR A 28 10.96 -25.26 -12.08
C THR A 28 10.49 -23.83 -11.83
N PRO A 29 9.89 -23.51 -10.65
CA PRO A 29 9.54 -22.14 -10.29
C PRO A 29 10.75 -21.20 -10.41
N PRO A 30 10.69 -20.12 -11.21
CA PRO A 30 11.82 -19.21 -11.35
C PRO A 30 12.04 -18.33 -10.11
N GLU A 31 13.28 -17.88 -9.91
CA GLU A 31 13.62 -16.83 -8.94
C GLU A 31 13.09 -15.47 -9.39
N GLU A 32 12.63 -14.63 -8.45
CA GLU A 32 12.16 -13.25 -8.73
C GLU A 32 13.21 -12.43 -9.49
N SER A 33 14.49 -12.61 -9.16
CA SER A 33 15.65 -11.96 -9.80
C SER A 33 15.79 -12.22 -11.31
N ARG A 34 15.01 -13.13 -11.89
CA ARG A 34 14.93 -13.38 -13.33
C ARG A 34 13.88 -12.53 -14.03
N PHE A 35 13.01 -11.83 -13.31
CA PHE A 35 12.02 -10.92 -13.87
C PHE A 35 12.52 -9.48 -13.75
N VAL A 36 12.66 -8.80 -14.88
CA VAL A 36 13.10 -7.41 -14.95
C VAL A 36 11.90 -6.55 -15.34
N GLN A 37 11.41 -5.73 -14.41
CA GLN A 37 10.50 -4.64 -14.72
C GLN A 37 11.27 -3.51 -15.41
N GLU A 38 10.74 -3.07 -16.55
CA GLU A 38 11.21 -1.98 -17.39
C GLU A 38 10.09 -0.94 -17.43
N ILE A 39 10.32 0.23 -16.84
CA ILE A 39 9.31 1.30 -16.77
C ILE A 39 9.39 2.11 -18.06
N PHE A 40 8.26 2.28 -18.73
CA PHE A 40 8.14 3.06 -19.96
C PHE A 40 7.70 4.49 -19.68
N GLU A 41 6.71 4.67 -18.79
CA GLU A 41 6.12 5.96 -18.43
C GLU A 41 5.62 5.94 -16.99
N THR A 42 5.55 7.13 -16.38
CA THR A 42 5.00 7.36 -15.03
C THR A 42 3.99 8.52 -15.05
N ASN A 43 3.52 8.97 -13.87
CA ASN A 43 2.67 10.15 -13.73
C ASN A 43 1.35 10.10 -14.53
N LEU A 44 0.79 8.90 -14.73
CA LEU A 44 -0.45 8.68 -15.50
C LEU A 44 -1.69 9.24 -14.75
N TYR A 45 -2.78 9.48 -15.49
CA TYR A 45 -4.00 10.08 -14.95
C TYR A 45 -5.22 9.17 -15.10
N GLU A 46 -5.50 8.38 -14.06
CA GLU A 46 -6.58 7.37 -14.02
C GLU A 46 -6.55 6.39 -15.21
N PRO A 47 -5.42 5.69 -15.44
CA PRO A 47 -5.33 4.68 -16.50
C PRO A 47 -6.28 3.52 -16.20
N THR A 48 -6.88 2.93 -17.25
CA THR A 48 -7.88 1.87 -17.12
C THR A 48 -7.41 0.55 -17.73
N GLU A 49 -7.42 0.38 -19.05
CA GLU A 49 -7.05 -0.88 -19.75
C GLU A 49 -6.06 -0.57 -20.91
N LEU A 50 -5.14 -1.49 -21.20
CA LEU A 50 -4.13 -1.41 -22.26
C LEU A 50 -4.30 -2.52 -23.31
N VAL A 51 -3.65 -2.36 -24.46
CA VAL A 51 -3.46 -3.40 -25.48
C VAL A 51 -2.12 -3.26 -26.20
N VAL A 52 -1.41 -4.36 -26.47
CA VAL A 52 -0.14 -4.37 -27.21
C VAL A 52 -0.41 -4.62 -28.69
N LEU A 53 -0.05 -3.66 -29.55
CA LEU A 53 -0.33 -3.78 -30.97
C LEU A 53 0.45 -4.96 -31.59
N PRO A 54 -0.11 -5.72 -32.56
CA PRO A 54 0.36 -7.08 -32.87
C PRO A 54 1.70 -7.23 -33.62
N LYS A 55 2.52 -6.18 -33.58
CA LYS A 55 3.95 -6.13 -33.97
C LYS A 55 4.90 -6.08 -32.77
N GLY A 56 4.41 -5.87 -31.54
CA GLY A 56 5.23 -5.77 -30.32
C GLY A 56 6.06 -4.49 -30.21
N ASN A 57 5.75 -3.46 -31.00
CA ASN A 57 6.51 -2.19 -31.01
C ASN A 57 5.72 -1.00 -30.43
N LYS A 58 4.43 -1.20 -30.11
CA LYS A 58 3.51 -0.15 -29.68
C LYS A 58 2.51 -0.69 -28.67
N ILE A 59 2.21 0.13 -27.67
CA ILE A 59 1.18 -0.11 -26.67
C ILE A 59 0.14 1.00 -26.83
N LEU A 60 -1.15 0.66 -26.83
CA LEU A 60 -2.21 1.63 -26.55
C LEU A 60 -2.65 1.46 -25.10
N PHE A 61 -2.93 2.54 -24.40
CA PHE A 61 -3.64 2.47 -23.12
C PHE A 61 -4.67 3.58 -22.99
N THR A 62 -5.67 3.31 -22.18
CA THR A 62 -6.82 4.19 -21.97
C THR A 62 -6.77 4.84 -20.59
N GLN A 63 -7.39 6.02 -20.47
CA GLN A 63 -7.65 6.67 -19.19
C GLN A 63 -9.15 6.89 -19.02
N ARG A 64 -9.66 6.75 -17.79
CA ARG A 64 -11.11 6.87 -17.49
C ARG A 64 -11.73 8.16 -18.00
N ARG A 65 -10.98 9.26 -18.06
CA ARG A 65 -11.43 10.57 -18.58
C ARG A 65 -11.41 10.69 -20.11
N GLY A 66 -11.31 9.57 -20.83
CA GLY A 66 -11.51 9.49 -22.28
C GLY A 66 -10.27 9.69 -23.14
N GLN A 67 -9.10 9.93 -22.55
CA GLN A 67 -7.84 9.98 -23.32
C GLN A 67 -7.40 8.57 -23.71
N ILE A 68 -6.84 8.45 -24.91
CA ILE A 68 -6.20 7.23 -25.41
C ILE A 68 -4.77 7.60 -25.77
N PHE A 69 -3.80 6.92 -25.15
CA PHE A 69 -2.38 7.13 -25.37
C PHE A 69 -1.80 6.01 -26.23
N GLU A 70 -0.74 6.33 -26.96
CA GLU A 70 0.11 5.37 -27.66
C GLU A 70 1.56 5.58 -27.20
N TYR A 71 2.23 4.51 -26.78
CA TYR A 71 3.66 4.48 -26.52
C TYR A 71 4.35 3.68 -27.63
N ASP A 72 5.33 4.29 -28.32
CA ASP A 72 6.15 3.63 -29.34
C ASP A 72 7.49 3.20 -28.74
N ILE A 73 7.63 1.90 -28.48
CA ILE A 73 8.77 1.32 -27.75
C ILE A 73 10.11 1.59 -28.45
N PRO A 74 10.27 1.47 -29.80
CA PRO A 74 11.54 1.74 -30.46
C PRO A 74 12.00 3.20 -30.49
N SER A 75 11.14 4.16 -30.14
CA SER A 75 11.49 5.58 -30.07
C SER A 75 11.35 6.18 -28.67
N GLU A 76 10.91 5.38 -27.69
CA GLU A 76 10.70 5.78 -26.29
C GLU A 76 9.77 7.00 -26.15
N GLN A 77 8.72 7.06 -26.98
CA GLN A 77 7.79 8.19 -27.05
C GLN A 77 6.35 7.83 -26.70
N LEU A 78 5.85 8.41 -25.60
CA LEU A 78 4.42 8.56 -25.34
C LEU A 78 3.82 9.71 -26.16
N ARG A 79 2.64 9.47 -26.73
CA ARG A 79 1.77 10.52 -27.28
C ARG A 79 0.31 10.28 -26.93
N MET A 80 -0.44 11.35 -26.72
CA MET A 80 -1.91 11.26 -26.79
C MET A 80 -2.27 10.93 -28.26
N TYR A 81 -2.87 9.77 -28.46
CA TYR A 81 -3.17 9.20 -29.77
C TYR A 81 -4.56 9.62 -30.24
N ASP A 82 -5.54 9.63 -29.34
CA ASP A 82 -6.88 10.15 -29.58
C ASP A 82 -7.59 10.48 -28.25
N SER A 83 -8.81 11.00 -28.31
CA SER A 83 -9.70 11.13 -27.14
C SER A 83 -11.18 11.01 -27.51
N ILE A 84 -11.93 10.31 -26.66
CA ILE A 84 -13.38 10.18 -26.74
C ILE A 84 -14.00 11.07 -25.65
N PRO A 85 -14.94 11.98 -25.96
CA PRO A 85 -15.69 12.72 -24.94
C PRO A 85 -16.56 11.77 -24.11
N VAL A 86 -16.32 11.70 -22.79
CA VAL A 86 -17.02 10.80 -21.86
C VAL A 86 -17.75 11.53 -20.74
N PHE A 87 -18.84 10.94 -20.26
CA PHE A 87 -19.41 11.25 -18.94
C PHE A 87 -18.53 10.61 -17.87
N SER A 88 -17.79 11.43 -17.09
CA SER A 88 -16.79 10.96 -16.11
C SER A 88 -17.15 11.21 -14.64
N THR A 89 -18.43 11.45 -14.36
CA THR A 89 -18.96 11.56 -12.99
C THR A 89 -19.03 10.17 -12.34
N PHE A 90 -18.84 10.08 -11.02
CA PHE A 90 -18.71 8.80 -10.30
C PHE A 90 -17.60 7.93 -10.95
N GLU A 91 -17.83 6.63 -11.11
CA GLU A 91 -16.90 5.66 -11.72
C GLU A 91 -17.04 5.56 -13.26
N HIS A 92 -17.94 6.32 -13.89
CA HIS A 92 -18.16 6.29 -15.34
C HIS A 92 -16.97 6.86 -16.12
N GLY A 93 -16.84 6.51 -17.39
CA GLY A 93 -15.75 6.98 -18.24
C GLY A 93 -15.47 6.06 -19.42
N LEU A 94 -14.22 6.03 -19.88
CA LEU A 94 -13.69 5.02 -20.80
C LEU A 94 -13.09 3.87 -19.95
N MET A 95 -13.75 2.71 -19.95
CA MET A 95 -13.47 1.63 -18.99
C MET A 95 -12.57 0.52 -19.55
N GLY A 96 -12.68 0.25 -20.85
CA GLY A 96 -11.96 -0.86 -21.48
C GLY A 96 -11.71 -0.70 -22.98
N ILE A 97 -10.74 -1.46 -23.48
CA ILE A 97 -10.26 -1.51 -24.86
C ILE A 97 -9.79 -2.94 -25.21
N ALA A 98 -10.19 -3.46 -26.37
CA ALA A 98 -9.70 -4.74 -26.89
C ALA A 98 -9.40 -4.66 -28.39
N LEU A 99 -8.38 -5.40 -28.85
CA LEU A 99 -8.13 -5.58 -30.29
C LEU A 99 -9.02 -6.70 -30.85
N ASP A 100 -9.50 -6.53 -32.07
CA ASP A 100 -10.15 -7.61 -32.81
C ASP A 100 -9.15 -8.76 -33.10
N PRO A 101 -9.54 -10.04 -33.02
CA PRO A 101 -8.65 -11.18 -33.32
C PRO A 101 -8.03 -11.13 -34.74
N GLU A 102 -8.68 -10.47 -35.69
CA GLU A 102 -8.19 -10.20 -37.05
C GLU A 102 -7.62 -8.76 -37.21
N PHE A 103 -7.14 -8.11 -36.14
CA PHE A 103 -6.58 -6.75 -36.18
C PHE A 103 -5.52 -6.55 -37.28
N LYS A 104 -4.68 -7.58 -37.54
CA LYS A 104 -3.64 -7.54 -38.58
C LYS A 104 -4.23 -7.41 -40.00
N GLN A 105 -5.52 -7.68 -40.17
CA GLN A 105 -6.28 -7.66 -41.42
C GLN A 105 -7.26 -6.48 -41.46
N ASN A 106 -8.02 -6.25 -40.38
CA ASN A 106 -9.12 -5.28 -40.34
C ASN A 106 -8.79 -3.95 -39.61
N ASN A 107 -7.76 -3.93 -38.76
CA ASN A 107 -7.40 -2.82 -37.86
C ASN A 107 -8.57 -2.38 -36.95
N TRP A 108 -9.45 -3.31 -36.54
CA TRP A 108 -10.58 -3.00 -35.66
C TRP A 108 -10.20 -3.15 -34.19
N LEU A 109 -10.66 -2.21 -33.38
CA LEU A 109 -10.62 -2.31 -31.93
C LEU A 109 -11.98 -1.94 -31.34
N TYR A 110 -12.25 -2.44 -30.15
CA TYR A 110 -13.48 -2.27 -29.40
C TYR A 110 -13.18 -1.44 -28.16
N ILE A 111 -14.06 -0.49 -27.83
CA ILE A 111 -13.94 0.36 -26.65
C ILE A 111 -15.29 0.40 -25.93
N TYR A 112 -15.27 0.28 -24.61
CA TYR A 112 -16.45 0.37 -23.77
C TYR A 112 -16.39 1.65 -22.93
N TYR A 113 -17.37 2.54 -23.11
CA TYR A 113 -17.35 3.87 -22.52
C TYR A 113 -18.74 4.47 -22.24
N SER A 114 -18.76 5.45 -21.35
CA SER A 114 -19.94 6.26 -21.00
C SER A 114 -20.01 7.51 -21.88
N PRO A 115 -20.88 7.61 -22.91
CA PRO A 115 -20.99 8.80 -23.76
C PRO A 115 -21.50 10.03 -23.02
N VAL A 116 -21.09 11.21 -23.49
CA VAL A 116 -21.60 12.52 -23.04
C VAL A 116 -23.09 12.72 -23.37
N GLY A 117 -23.76 13.53 -22.54
CA GLY A 117 -25.20 13.77 -22.60
C GLY A 117 -25.92 13.25 -21.35
N ASP A 118 -27.24 13.40 -21.32
CA ASP A 118 -28.06 13.03 -20.15
C ASP A 118 -28.57 11.57 -20.21
N GLU A 119 -28.54 10.94 -21.39
CA GLU A 119 -29.01 9.55 -21.57
C GLU A 119 -28.18 8.55 -20.75
N PRO A 120 -28.81 7.76 -19.84
CA PRO A 120 -28.10 6.88 -18.91
C PRO A 120 -27.71 5.56 -19.58
N VAL A 121 -26.69 5.62 -20.44
CA VAL A 121 -26.19 4.48 -21.23
C VAL A 121 -24.66 4.40 -21.20
N GLN A 122 -24.12 3.21 -21.46
CA GLN A 122 -22.73 2.97 -21.88
C GLN A 122 -22.71 2.25 -23.23
N TYR A 123 -21.74 2.58 -24.08
CA TYR A 123 -21.58 2.02 -25.43
C TYR A 123 -20.36 1.10 -25.48
N LEU A 124 -20.56 -0.11 -25.99
CA LEU A 124 -19.51 -0.90 -26.61
C LEU A 124 -19.46 -0.49 -28.09
N SER A 125 -18.47 0.29 -28.47
CA SER A 125 -18.27 0.78 -29.84
C SER A 125 -17.05 0.13 -30.49
N ARG A 126 -17.18 -0.25 -31.76
CA ARG A 126 -16.07 -0.67 -32.61
C ARG A 126 -15.54 0.51 -33.42
N PHE A 127 -14.22 0.69 -33.43
CA PHE A 127 -13.52 1.69 -34.21
C PHE A 127 -12.54 1.02 -35.19
N THR A 128 -12.14 1.75 -36.22
CA THR A 128 -10.96 1.45 -37.05
C THR A 128 -9.76 2.24 -36.51
N TYR A 129 -8.71 1.55 -36.10
CA TYR A 129 -7.42 2.16 -35.74
C TYR A 129 -6.73 2.74 -36.99
N SER A 130 -6.08 3.90 -36.85
CA SER A 130 -5.28 4.50 -37.93
C SER A 130 -4.20 5.41 -37.37
N ALA A 131 -3.15 5.70 -38.16
CA ALA A 131 -2.04 6.55 -37.69
C ALA A 131 -2.44 7.97 -37.25
N SER A 132 -3.63 8.45 -37.66
CA SER A 132 -4.23 9.74 -37.31
C SER A 132 -5.45 9.61 -36.40
N GLY A 133 -5.46 8.63 -35.50
CA GLY A 133 -6.52 8.38 -34.51
C GLY A 133 -7.62 7.42 -34.99
N LEU A 134 -8.61 7.17 -34.15
CA LEU A 134 -9.77 6.31 -34.40
C LEU A 134 -10.69 6.86 -35.50
N LYS A 135 -11.28 5.96 -36.30
CA LYS A 135 -12.17 6.28 -37.42
C LYS A 135 -13.34 5.29 -37.48
N ASN A 136 -14.41 5.64 -38.19
CA ASN A 136 -15.53 4.76 -38.52
C ASN A 136 -16.15 4.05 -37.30
N GLU A 137 -16.53 4.83 -36.29
CA GLU A 137 -17.25 4.30 -35.13
C GLU A 137 -18.52 3.54 -35.54
N LYS A 138 -18.79 2.43 -34.84
CA LYS A 138 -20.09 1.77 -34.81
C LYS A 138 -20.40 1.35 -33.37
N VAL A 139 -21.48 1.87 -32.79
CA VAL A 139 -22.05 1.35 -31.54
C VAL A 139 -22.56 -0.06 -31.82
N VAL A 140 -22.00 -1.05 -31.11
CA VAL A 140 -22.33 -2.48 -31.26
C VAL A 140 -23.37 -2.89 -30.23
N LEU A 141 -23.17 -2.51 -28.96
CA LEU A 141 -24.09 -2.81 -27.87
C LEU A 141 -24.26 -1.59 -26.96
N GLU A 142 -25.50 -1.29 -26.62
CA GLU A 142 -25.87 -0.31 -25.60
C GLU A 142 -26.19 -1.03 -24.29
N VAL A 143 -25.52 -0.65 -23.21
CA VAL A 143 -25.78 -1.12 -21.84
C VAL A 143 -26.48 0.01 -21.06
N PRO A 144 -27.78 -0.11 -20.75
CA PRO A 144 -28.47 0.88 -19.92
C PRO A 144 -27.90 0.91 -18.51
N VAL A 145 -27.66 2.11 -17.97
CA VAL A 145 -27.19 2.34 -16.60
C VAL A 145 -28.15 3.26 -15.83
N GLN A 146 -27.73 3.79 -14.69
CA GLN A 146 -28.28 5.02 -14.09
C GLN A 146 -27.16 6.08 -14.02
N ARG A 147 -27.52 7.33 -13.76
CA ARG A 147 -26.57 8.46 -13.59
C ARG A 147 -26.96 9.34 -12.38
N GLU A 148 -27.71 8.77 -11.45
CA GLU A 148 -28.22 9.39 -10.22
C GLU A 148 -27.19 9.30 -9.08
N THR A 149 -26.51 8.16 -8.99
CA THR A 149 -25.52 7.80 -7.96
C THR A 149 -24.35 7.02 -8.58
N CYS A 150 -23.32 6.73 -7.78
CA CYS A 150 -22.42 5.60 -8.04
C CYS A 150 -23.16 4.25 -7.80
N CYS A 151 -22.57 3.06 -7.94
CA CYS A 151 -21.17 2.66 -8.13
C CYS A 151 -21.14 1.40 -9.05
N HIS A 152 -19.95 0.85 -9.30
CA HIS A 152 -19.68 -0.41 -10.00
C HIS A 152 -20.01 -0.38 -11.50
N THR A 153 -19.04 0.05 -12.30
CA THR A 153 -19.14 0.07 -13.78
C THR A 153 -18.70 -1.23 -14.45
N GLY A 154 -17.75 -1.99 -13.87
CA GLY A 154 -17.04 -3.06 -14.57
C GLY A 154 -16.35 -2.52 -15.84
N GLY A 155 -16.42 -3.26 -16.95
CA GLY A 155 -16.17 -2.72 -18.29
C GLY A 155 -14.92 -3.22 -19.01
N SER A 156 -14.29 -4.28 -18.52
CA SER A 156 -13.21 -4.99 -19.23
C SER A 156 -13.77 -5.75 -20.44
N ILE A 157 -13.00 -5.76 -21.53
CA ILE A 157 -13.37 -6.38 -22.82
C ILE A 157 -12.33 -7.46 -23.16
N GLU A 158 -12.78 -8.67 -23.46
CA GLU A 158 -11.89 -9.76 -23.85
C GLU A 158 -12.42 -10.55 -25.06
N PHE A 159 -11.51 -11.21 -25.79
CA PHE A 159 -11.85 -12.06 -26.94
C PHE A 159 -11.52 -13.53 -26.68
N GLY A 160 -12.54 -14.39 -26.77
CA GLY A 160 -12.35 -15.83 -26.71
C GLY A 160 -11.61 -16.39 -27.93
N PRO A 161 -11.01 -17.60 -27.83
CA PRO A 161 -10.31 -18.24 -28.94
C PRO A 161 -11.24 -18.68 -30.10
N ASP A 162 -12.55 -18.59 -29.91
CA ASP A 162 -13.60 -18.71 -30.93
C ASP A 162 -13.96 -17.36 -31.60
N GLY A 163 -13.31 -16.28 -31.19
CA GLY A 163 -13.56 -14.91 -31.64
C GLY A 163 -14.89 -14.34 -31.16
N LEU A 164 -15.45 -14.84 -30.05
CA LEU A 164 -16.54 -14.17 -29.33
C LEU A 164 -16.00 -13.06 -28.44
N LEU A 165 -16.71 -11.94 -28.40
CA LEU A 165 -16.40 -10.83 -27.49
C LEU A 165 -17.12 -11.05 -26.17
N TYR A 166 -16.37 -10.93 -25.07
CA TYR A 166 -16.85 -10.92 -23.70
C TYR A 166 -16.76 -9.50 -23.16
N LEU A 167 -17.78 -9.05 -22.43
CA LEU A 167 -17.84 -7.71 -21.81
C LEU A 167 -18.31 -7.85 -20.37
N SER A 168 -17.52 -7.37 -19.41
CA SER A 168 -17.93 -7.33 -18.00
C SER A 168 -18.79 -6.10 -17.71
N THR A 169 -19.81 -6.24 -16.85
CA THR A 169 -20.67 -5.13 -16.42
C THR A 169 -20.91 -5.17 -14.91
N GLY A 170 -20.62 -4.07 -14.24
CA GLY A 170 -20.95 -3.90 -12.81
C GLY A 170 -22.45 -3.79 -12.56
N ASP A 171 -22.86 -3.93 -11.29
CA ASP A 171 -24.27 -3.95 -10.87
C ASP A 171 -24.95 -2.57 -10.85
N ASP A 172 -24.18 -1.50 -11.07
CA ASP A 172 -24.65 -0.11 -11.20
C ASP A 172 -25.51 0.33 -9.99
N THR A 173 -25.20 -0.17 -8.79
CA THR A 173 -26.00 -0.01 -7.57
C THR A 173 -25.17 0.62 -6.45
N ASN A 174 -25.72 1.64 -5.79
CA ASN A 174 -25.07 2.30 -4.65
C ASN A 174 -25.03 1.34 -3.43
N PRO A 175 -23.83 1.02 -2.89
CA PRO A 175 -23.70 0.05 -1.80
C PRO A 175 -23.97 0.64 -0.41
N PHE A 176 -23.85 1.95 -0.21
CA PHE A 176 -23.62 2.54 1.12
C PHE A 176 -24.82 2.44 2.08
N ALA A 177 -26.05 2.49 1.56
CA ALA A 177 -27.26 2.36 2.39
C ALA A 177 -27.54 0.93 2.91
N SER A 178 -26.67 -0.04 2.63
CA SER A 178 -26.83 -1.45 3.03
C SER A 178 -26.30 -1.79 4.44
N ASN A 179 -25.54 -0.86 5.06
CA ASN A 179 -24.61 -1.11 6.17
C ASN A 179 -23.47 -2.11 5.83
N GLY A 180 -23.03 -2.13 4.58
CA GLY A 180 -21.97 -3.02 4.06
C GLY A 180 -22.44 -4.44 3.69
N PHE A 181 -23.72 -4.76 3.87
CA PHE A 181 -24.28 -6.06 3.47
C PHE A 181 -24.86 -5.98 2.05
N SER A 182 -25.60 -6.99 1.59
CA SER A 182 -26.34 -6.94 0.33
C SER A 182 -27.30 -5.71 0.24
N PRO A 183 -27.19 -4.85 -0.79
CA PRO A 183 -28.12 -3.76 -1.08
C PRO A 183 -29.35 -4.32 -1.84
N SER A 184 -30.53 -4.21 -1.24
CA SER A 184 -31.80 -4.73 -1.77
C SER A 184 -32.96 -3.84 -1.29
N ASP A 185 -32.78 -2.52 -1.42
CA ASP A 185 -33.69 -1.51 -0.88
C ASP A 185 -34.89 -1.28 -1.81
N GLU A 186 -35.87 -2.18 -1.74
CA GLU A 186 -37.06 -2.22 -2.61
C GLU A 186 -38.06 -1.06 -2.40
N ARG A 187 -37.79 -0.10 -1.50
CA ARG A 187 -38.71 0.99 -1.15
C ARG A 187 -38.95 1.97 -2.32
N PRO A 188 -40.11 2.67 -2.35
CA PRO A 188 -40.36 3.71 -3.35
C PRO A 188 -39.26 4.78 -3.38
N GLY A 189 -38.73 5.05 -4.57
CA GLY A 189 -37.61 6.01 -4.77
C GLY A 189 -36.23 5.49 -4.35
N ARG A 190 -36.08 4.19 -4.01
CA ARG A 190 -34.81 3.60 -3.55
C ARG A 190 -34.20 2.57 -4.52
N LYS A 191 -34.75 2.47 -5.73
CA LYS A 191 -34.31 1.54 -6.81
C LYS A 191 -32.80 1.48 -7.02
N SER A 192 -32.09 2.61 -6.96
CA SER A 192 -30.65 2.71 -7.18
C SER A 192 -29.80 2.07 -6.06
N TRP A 193 -30.45 1.55 -5.00
CA TRP A 193 -29.88 0.75 -3.90
C TRP A 193 -30.45 -0.70 -3.84
N ASP A 194 -31.03 -1.19 -4.93
CA ASP A 194 -31.55 -2.56 -5.06
C ASP A 194 -30.82 -3.35 -6.17
N ALA A 195 -29.79 -4.12 -5.80
CA ALA A 195 -29.00 -4.91 -6.76
C ALA A 195 -29.77 -6.14 -7.28
N GLN A 196 -30.93 -6.48 -6.73
CA GLN A 196 -31.78 -7.53 -7.31
C GLN A 196 -32.34 -7.08 -8.67
N ARG A 197 -32.43 -5.77 -8.94
CA ARG A 197 -32.90 -5.24 -10.23
C ARG A 197 -31.91 -5.48 -11.38
N THR A 198 -30.63 -5.69 -11.08
CA THR A 198 -29.53 -5.83 -12.05
C THR A 198 -28.94 -7.23 -11.99
N SER A 199 -28.06 -7.53 -11.03
CA SER A 199 -27.25 -8.77 -11.01
C SER A 199 -28.08 -10.05 -10.99
N SER A 200 -29.13 -10.08 -10.17
CA SER A 200 -30.09 -11.19 -10.09
C SER A 200 -31.30 -11.06 -11.02
N ASN A 201 -31.33 -10.04 -11.89
CA ASN A 201 -32.34 -9.89 -12.93
C ASN A 201 -31.84 -10.51 -14.23
N THR A 202 -32.60 -11.46 -14.77
CA THR A 202 -32.32 -12.16 -16.02
C THR A 202 -32.59 -11.30 -17.26
N ASN A 203 -33.28 -10.16 -17.09
CA ASN A 203 -33.70 -9.24 -18.17
C ASN A 203 -32.97 -7.88 -18.15
N ASP A 204 -31.81 -7.81 -17.50
CA ASP A 204 -30.95 -6.62 -17.39
C ASP A 204 -29.50 -6.99 -17.73
N LEU A 205 -28.79 -6.08 -18.41
CA LEU A 205 -27.41 -6.31 -18.89
C LEU A 205 -26.33 -6.01 -17.84
N ARG A 206 -26.68 -5.51 -16.66
CA ARG A 206 -25.77 -5.13 -15.56
C ARG A 206 -25.57 -6.22 -14.51
N GLY A 207 -24.42 -6.24 -13.87
CA GLY A 207 -24.01 -7.29 -12.93
C GLY A 207 -23.83 -8.64 -13.62
N LYS A 208 -23.20 -8.63 -14.80
CA LYS A 208 -23.05 -9.75 -15.74
C LYS A 208 -21.61 -9.86 -16.26
N ILE A 209 -21.32 -10.98 -16.92
CA ILE A 209 -20.40 -10.96 -18.07
C ILE A 209 -21.20 -11.39 -19.29
N LEU A 210 -21.28 -10.49 -20.26
CA LEU A 210 -22.00 -10.66 -21.52
C LEU A 210 -21.09 -11.33 -22.55
N ARG A 211 -21.67 -12.05 -23.52
CA ARG A 211 -20.93 -12.70 -24.60
C ARG A 211 -21.70 -12.64 -25.91
N ILE A 212 -21.09 -12.02 -26.92
CA ILE A 212 -21.69 -11.77 -28.25
C ILE A 212 -20.70 -12.13 -29.37
N LYS A 213 -21.19 -12.28 -30.60
CA LYS A 213 -20.33 -12.26 -31.81
C LYS A 213 -20.52 -10.92 -32.53
N PRO A 214 -19.56 -9.99 -32.47
CA PRO A 214 -19.63 -8.75 -33.26
C PRO A 214 -19.59 -9.03 -34.77
N GLU A 215 -20.32 -8.25 -35.55
CA GLU A 215 -20.43 -8.42 -37.01
C GLU A 215 -19.74 -7.28 -37.80
N PRO A 216 -19.30 -7.51 -39.05
CA PRO A 216 -18.65 -6.50 -39.89
C PRO A 216 -19.46 -5.20 -40.10
N ASP A 217 -20.79 -5.32 -40.15
CA ASP A 217 -21.69 -4.19 -40.35
C ASP A 217 -21.88 -3.31 -39.10
N GLY A 218 -21.43 -3.76 -37.93
CA GLY A 218 -21.56 -3.07 -36.64
C GLY A 218 -22.64 -3.64 -35.73
N SER A 219 -23.45 -4.59 -36.20
CA SER A 219 -24.37 -5.35 -35.35
C SER A 219 -23.61 -6.44 -34.57
N TYR A 220 -24.35 -7.30 -33.86
CA TYR A 220 -23.85 -8.54 -33.28
C TYR A 220 -24.88 -9.66 -33.45
N SER A 221 -24.40 -10.90 -33.41
CA SER A 221 -25.21 -12.10 -33.30
C SER A 221 -25.02 -12.78 -31.94
N ILE A 222 -26.04 -13.52 -31.49
CA ILE A 222 -26.01 -14.28 -30.23
C ILE A 222 -25.32 -15.64 -30.45
N PRO A 223 -24.23 -15.95 -29.71
CA PRO A 223 -23.57 -17.25 -29.77
C PRO A 223 -24.31 -18.31 -28.95
N LYS A 224 -24.21 -19.57 -29.39
CA LYS A 224 -24.70 -20.73 -28.62
C LYS A 224 -23.87 -20.97 -27.37
N GLY A 225 -24.50 -21.49 -26.33
CA GLY A 225 -23.89 -21.71 -25.01
C GLY A 225 -23.91 -20.46 -24.11
N ASN A 226 -24.79 -19.50 -24.37
CA ASN A 226 -25.14 -18.45 -23.41
C ASN A 226 -26.14 -18.99 -22.36
N LEU A 227 -26.38 -18.25 -21.27
CA LEU A 227 -27.20 -18.71 -20.15
C LEU A 227 -28.69 -18.82 -20.49
N PHE A 228 -29.15 -18.00 -21.44
CA PHE A 228 -30.51 -18.00 -21.98
C PHE A 228 -30.42 -18.12 -23.50
N GLU A 229 -30.84 -19.26 -24.04
CA GLU A 229 -30.88 -19.53 -25.49
C GLU A 229 -32.30 -19.41 -26.08
N ASP A 230 -33.31 -19.23 -25.22
CA ASP A 230 -34.70 -19.05 -25.59
C ASP A 230 -35.06 -17.57 -25.74
N ASN A 231 -35.94 -17.27 -26.71
CA ASN A 231 -36.45 -15.91 -26.96
C ASN A 231 -37.54 -15.52 -25.93
N ASP A 232 -37.34 -15.80 -24.64
CA ASP A 232 -38.26 -15.37 -23.60
C ASP A 232 -38.04 -13.87 -23.31
N PRO A 233 -39.06 -13.00 -23.44
CA PRO A 233 -38.92 -11.55 -23.24
C PRO A 233 -38.61 -11.14 -21.79
N ARG A 234 -38.47 -12.11 -20.88
CA ARG A 234 -38.01 -11.95 -19.49
C ARG A 234 -36.54 -12.33 -19.33
N THR A 235 -35.81 -12.53 -20.42
CA THR A 235 -34.38 -12.90 -20.44
C THR A 235 -33.60 -12.03 -21.43
N ARG A 236 -32.30 -11.90 -21.20
CA ARG A 236 -31.33 -11.29 -22.14
C ARG A 236 -30.38 -12.37 -22.67
N PRO A 237 -30.45 -12.71 -23.98
CA PRO A 237 -29.66 -13.81 -24.54
C PRO A 237 -28.16 -13.49 -24.66
N GLU A 238 -27.75 -12.23 -24.41
CA GLU A 238 -26.36 -11.80 -24.35
C GLU A 238 -25.64 -12.32 -23.08
N ILE A 239 -26.38 -12.76 -22.05
CA ILE A 239 -25.81 -13.15 -20.76
C ILE A 239 -25.07 -14.49 -20.86
N TYR A 240 -23.79 -14.51 -20.49
CA TYR A 240 -23.02 -15.74 -20.26
C TYR A 240 -22.84 -16.02 -18.76
N VAL A 241 -22.43 -15.01 -17.99
CA VAL A 241 -22.40 -15.03 -16.51
C VAL A 241 -23.42 -14.05 -15.96
N MET A 242 -24.17 -14.46 -14.93
CA MET A 242 -25.11 -13.64 -14.18
C MET A 242 -24.75 -13.60 -12.69
N GLY A 243 -25.08 -12.50 -12.01
CA GLY A 243 -24.95 -12.42 -10.55
C GLY A 243 -23.56 -11.98 -10.10
N CYS A 244 -22.98 -10.99 -10.78
CA CYS A 244 -21.74 -10.31 -10.42
C CYS A 244 -22.02 -8.96 -9.73
N ARG A 245 -21.09 -8.44 -8.92
CA ARG A 245 -21.20 -7.10 -8.31
C ARG A 245 -20.41 -6.05 -9.09
N ASN A 246 -19.09 -6.24 -9.17
CA ASN A 246 -18.18 -5.39 -9.92
C ASN A 246 -17.07 -6.27 -10.52
N PRO A 247 -17.35 -6.99 -11.63
CA PRO A 247 -16.38 -7.85 -12.29
C PRO A 247 -15.37 -6.99 -13.06
N TYR A 248 -14.39 -6.41 -12.38
CA TYR A 248 -13.65 -5.26 -12.92
C TYR A 248 -12.69 -5.64 -14.07
N ARG A 249 -11.79 -6.61 -13.86
CA ARG A 249 -10.98 -7.24 -14.92
C ARG A 249 -11.38 -8.70 -15.11
N ILE A 250 -11.42 -9.10 -16.38
CA ILE A 250 -11.69 -10.47 -16.82
C ILE A 250 -10.49 -10.99 -17.61
N GLY A 251 -10.36 -12.30 -17.74
CA GLY A 251 -9.35 -12.93 -18.60
C GLY A 251 -9.87 -14.24 -19.18
N ILE A 252 -9.38 -14.64 -20.35
CA ILE A 252 -9.83 -15.86 -21.03
C ILE A 252 -8.66 -16.80 -21.33
N ASP A 253 -8.87 -18.09 -21.06
CA ASP A 253 -7.94 -19.14 -21.47
C ASP A 253 -7.98 -19.36 -22.98
N SER A 254 -6.92 -18.95 -23.68
CA SER A 254 -6.78 -19.07 -25.13
C SER A 254 -6.69 -20.51 -25.66
N LYS A 255 -6.63 -21.54 -24.80
CA LYS A 255 -6.65 -22.97 -25.17
C LYS A 255 -7.81 -23.75 -24.55
N ARG A 256 -8.12 -23.52 -23.26
CA ARG A 256 -9.22 -24.18 -22.54
C ARG A 256 -10.58 -23.52 -22.76
N GLY A 257 -10.63 -22.25 -23.19
CA GLY A 257 -11.86 -21.48 -23.37
C GLY A 257 -12.57 -21.12 -22.06
N TRP A 258 -11.85 -21.12 -20.93
CA TRP A 258 -12.37 -20.80 -19.61
C TRP A 258 -12.31 -19.29 -19.37
N LEU A 259 -13.38 -18.73 -18.79
CA LEU A 259 -13.46 -17.33 -18.40
C LEU A 259 -13.10 -17.18 -16.91
N PHE A 260 -12.27 -16.20 -16.59
CA PHE A 260 -11.87 -15.81 -15.24
C PHE A 260 -12.28 -14.36 -14.97
N TRP A 261 -12.60 -14.05 -13.71
CA TRP A 261 -12.75 -12.67 -13.24
C TRP A 261 -12.52 -12.57 -11.74
N GLY A 262 -12.09 -11.39 -11.30
CA GLY A 262 -12.28 -10.97 -9.91
C GLY A 262 -13.55 -10.16 -9.77
N ASP A 263 -14.24 -10.27 -8.63
CA ASP A 263 -15.51 -9.59 -8.34
C ASP A 263 -15.42 -8.91 -6.96
N VAL A 264 -15.50 -7.57 -6.94
CA VAL A 264 -15.30 -6.79 -5.72
C VAL A 264 -16.50 -6.94 -4.79
N GLY A 265 -16.26 -7.31 -3.53
CA GLY A 265 -17.30 -7.62 -2.55
C GLY A 265 -17.83 -6.42 -1.77
N PRO A 266 -18.94 -6.58 -1.01
CA PRO A 266 -19.49 -5.52 -0.17
C PRO A 266 -18.69 -5.36 1.16
N ASP A 267 -18.97 -4.29 1.89
CA ASP A 267 -18.04 -3.78 2.93
C ASP A 267 -18.27 -4.29 4.37
N ALA A 268 -19.22 -5.21 4.59
CA ALA A 268 -19.52 -5.76 5.92
C ALA A 268 -18.31 -6.51 6.47
N ARG A 269 -17.85 -6.11 7.66
CA ARG A 269 -16.64 -6.64 8.30
C ARG A 269 -16.86 -7.99 9.00
N ASN A 270 -18.01 -8.10 9.66
CA ASN A 270 -18.40 -9.23 10.49
C ASN A 270 -19.73 -9.80 10.01
N ASP A 271 -19.90 -11.12 10.15
CA ASP A 271 -21.19 -11.76 10.01
C ASP A 271 -22.18 -11.14 10.99
N LYS A 272 -23.42 -10.90 10.54
CA LYS A 272 -24.50 -10.40 11.40
C LYS A 272 -25.67 -11.35 11.35
N GLU A 273 -26.00 -11.92 12.50
CA GLU A 273 -27.18 -12.76 12.67
C GLU A 273 -28.43 -12.05 12.13
N ASN A 274 -29.28 -12.79 11.43
CA ASN A 274 -30.47 -12.30 10.73
C ASN A 274 -30.25 -11.29 9.60
N ARG A 275 -29.03 -10.80 9.32
CA ARG A 275 -28.75 -9.98 8.12
C ARG A 275 -28.01 -10.76 7.03
N GLY A 276 -26.94 -11.47 7.39
CA GLY A 276 -26.13 -12.23 6.44
C GLY A 276 -24.64 -12.28 6.79
N PRO A 277 -23.81 -12.84 5.89
CA PRO A 277 -22.36 -12.90 6.05
C PRO A 277 -21.71 -11.51 5.95
N ARG A 278 -20.47 -11.42 6.45
CA ARG A 278 -19.51 -10.40 6.03
C ARG A 278 -19.31 -10.44 4.52
N GLY A 279 -18.89 -9.33 3.94
CA GLY A 279 -18.56 -9.31 2.53
C GLY A 279 -17.27 -10.08 2.25
N HIS A 280 -17.21 -10.68 1.07
CA HIS A 280 -16.00 -11.28 0.51
C HIS A 280 -15.79 -10.73 -0.88
N ASP A 281 -14.55 -10.38 -1.21
CA ASP A 281 -14.13 -10.30 -2.63
C ASP A 281 -13.95 -11.73 -3.14
N GLU A 282 -14.17 -11.92 -4.44
CA GLU A 282 -14.17 -13.24 -5.08
C GLU A 282 -13.23 -13.27 -6.28
N TRP A 283 -12.63 -14.43 -6.53
CA TRP A 283 -12.04 -14.76 -7.83
C TRP A 283 -12.67 -16.06 -8.35
N ASN A 284 -13.06 -16.04 -9.63
CA ASN A 284 -14.12 -16.88 -10.17
C ASN A 284 -13.74 -17.52 -11.51
N VAL A 285 -14.31 -18.69 -11.78
CA VAL A 285 -14.08 -19.49 -13.00
C VAL A 285 -15.41 -19.90 -13.64
N ALA A 286 -15.57 -19.63 -14.94
CA ALA A 286 -16.72 -20.06 -15.75
C ALA A 286 -16.28 -20.91 -16.95
N LYS A 287 -16.30 -22.23 -16.74
CA LYS A 287 -16.15 -23.27 -17.79
C LYS A 287 -17.42 -23.52 -18.61
N SER A 288 -18.51 -22.83 -18.27
CA SER A 288 -19.86 -22.90 -18.89
C SER A 288 -20.69 -21.72 -18.37
N PRO A 289 -21.75 -21.26 -19.06
CA PRO A 289 -22.59 -20.16 -18.59
C PRO A 289 -23.24 -20.48 -17.24
N GLY A 290 -23.51 -19.47 -16.40
CA GLY A 290 -24.09 -19.72 -15.07
C GLY A 290 -24.43 -18.48 -14.24
N TYR A 291 -25.07 -18.72 -13.09
CA TYR A 291 -25.40 -17.71 -12.08
C TYR A 291 -24.48 -17.86 -10.87
N TYR A 292 -23.84 -16.77 -10.43
CA TYR A 292 -22.79 -16.73 -9.39
C TYR A 292 -23.24 -15.99 -8.11
N GLY A 293 -24.51 -15.57 -8.05
CA GLY A 293 -25.22 -15.42 -6.78
C GLY A 293 -25.47 -14.00 -6.27
N TRP A 294 -24.77 -12.97 -6.73
CA TRP A 294 -24.98 -11.60 -6.23
C TRP A 294 -26.38 -11.04 -6.63
N PRO A 295 -27.13 -10.37 -5.73
CA PRO A 295 -26.77 -10.01 -4.36
C PRO A 295 -27.39 -10.92 -3.28
N LEU A 296 -27.84 -12.12 -3.64
CA LEU A 296 -28.50 -13.07 -2.74
C LEU A 296 -27.50 -13.89 -1.91
N PHE A 297 -26.28 -14.07 -2.45
CA PHE A 297 -25.17 -14.82 -1.88
C PHE A 297 -23.85 -14.06 -2.07
N VAL A 298 -22.81 -14.50 -1.35
CA VAL A 298 -21.40 -14.12 -1.57
C VAL A 298 -20.47 -15.28 -1.19
N GLY A 299 -19.26 -15.33 -1.74
CA GLY A 299 -18.25 -16.36 -1.47
C GLY A 299 -18.77 -17.77 -1.78
N LYS A 300 -18.70 -18.69 -0.81
CA LYS A 300 -19.11 -20.10 -1.00
C LYS A 300 -20.63 -20.29 -0.94
N ASN A 301 -21.39 -19.49 -1.69
CA ASN A 301 -22.85 -19.36 -1.60
C ASN A 301 -23.33 -19.01 -0.17
N TYR A 302 -22.60 -18.16 0.56
CA TYR A 302 -23.04 -17.69 1.89
C TYR A 302 -24.27 -16.79 1.72
N ALA A 303 -25.44 -17.30 2.11
CA ALA A 303 -26.71 -16.63 1.88
C ALA A 303 -26.97 -15.47 2.86
N TYR A 304 -27.37 -14.33 2.29
CA TYR A 304 -28.01 -13.24 3.02
C TYR A 304 -29.42 -13.65 3.47
N ASN A 305 -29.94 -12.98 4.50
CA ASN A 305 -31.36 -13.01 4.82
C ASN A 305 -32.11 -12.05 3.89
N ARG A 306 -33.31 -12.43 3.40
CA ARG A 306 -34.21 -11.44 2.81
C ARG A 306 -34.54 -10.41 3.90
N TYR A 307 -34.34 -9.13 3.63
CA TYR A 307 -34.33 -8.07 4.64
C TYR A 307 -35.24 -6.92 4.19
N ASP A 308 -36.09 -6.44 5.08
CA ASP A 308 -36.97 -5.30 4.86
C ASP A 308 -36.27 -4.01 5.30
N PHE A 309 -36.05 -3.10 4.35
CA PHE A 309 -35.38 -1.82 4.58
C PHE A 309 -36.28 -0.73 5.17
N GLU A 310 -37.60 -0.94 5.23
CA GLU A 310 -38.58 -0.06 5.89
C GLU A 310 -38.73 -0.42 7.37
N THR A 311 -38.97 -1.69 7.68
CA THR A 311 -39.20 -2.16 9.05
C THR A 311 -37.93 -2.58 9.79
N GLY A 312 -36.87 -2.94 9.06
CA GLY A 312 -35.69 -3.63 9.62
C GLY A 312 -35.91 -5.12 9.90
N GLU A 313 -37.08 -5.68 9.55
CA GLU A 313 -37.36 -7.10 9.75
C GLU A 313 -36.56 -8.01 8.81
N SER A 314 -36.32 -9.22 9.29
CA SER A 314 -35.45 -10.21 8.65
C SER A 314 -36.17 -11.54 8.49
N PHE A 315 -36.22 -12.04 7.27
CA PHE A 315 -36.90 -13.30 6.93
C PHE A 315 -35.88 -14.42 6.71
N ALA A 316 -36.34 -15.54 6.14
CA ALA A 316 -35.48 -16.66 5.77
C ALA A 316 -34.32 -16.24 4.84
N LYS A 317 -33.23 -17.01 4.90
CA LYS A 317 -32.13 -16.92 3.94
C LYS A 317 -32.55 -17.44 2.56
N HIS A 318 -31.92 -16.92 1.51
CA HIS A 318 -32.13 -17.41 0.15
C HIS A 318 -31.59 -18.86 0.00
N ASP A 319 -32.24 -19.69 -0.82
CA ASP A 319 -31.78 -21.05 -1.14
C ASP A 319 -30.90 -21.02 -2.39
N PRO A 320 -29.60 -21.35 -2.34
CA PRO A 320 -28.73 -21.34 -3.52
C PRO A 320 -29.13 -22.40 -4.56
N LYS A 321 -29.90 -23.43 -4.19
CA LYS A 321 -30.40 -24.44 -5.14
C LYS A 321 -31.68 -24.00 -5.87
N LYS A 322 -32.40 -23.03 -5.32
CA LYS A 322 -33.62 -22.43 -5.90
C LYS A 322 -33.71 -20.94 -5.55
N PRO A 323 -32.82 -20.08 -6.10
CA PRO A 323 -32.84 -18.67 -5.76
C PRO A 323 -34.10 -18.00 -6.33
N ILE A 324 -34.69 -17.11 -5.55
CA ILE A 324 -35.90 -16.37 -5.93
C ILE A 324 -35.59 -14.88 -5.84
N ASN A 325 -35.67 -14.19 -6.97
CA ASN A 325 -35.65 -12.72 -7.02
C ASN A 325 -37.07 -12.22 -6.78
N GLN A 326 -37.29 -11.58 -5.62
CA GLN A 326 -38.61 -11.08 -5.23
C GLN A 326 -38.83 -9.59 -5.52
N SER A 327 -37.81 -8.89 -5.99
CA SER A 327 -37.82 -7.43 -6.09
C SER A 327 -38.96 -6.89 -6.95
N VAL A 328 -39.60 -5.83 -6.45
CA VAL A 328 -40.56 -5.01 -7.20
C VAL A 328 -39.96 -4.37 -8.47
N ASN A 329 -38.62 -4.32 -8.57
CA ASN A 329 -37.87 -3.82 -9.73
C ASN A 329 -37.43 -4.95 -10.70
N ASN A 330 -37.67 -6.23 -10.39
CA ASN A 330 -37.30 -7.35 -11.26
C ASN A 330 -38.18 -7.38 -12.52
N THR A 331 -37.56 -7.26 -13.70
CA THR A 331 -38.22 -7.32 -15.01
C THR A 331 -38.06 -8.67 -15.72
N GLY A 332 -37.42 -9.65 -15.07
CA GLY A 332 -37.12 -10.96 -15.64
C GLY A 332 -37.84 -12.13 -14.97
N LEU A 333 -37.21 -13.30 -15.05
CA LEU A 333 -37.61 -14.50 -14.33
C LEU A 333 -37.52 -14.29 -12.80
N ARG A 334 -38.51 -14.84 -12.09
CA ARG A 334 -38.58 -14.81 -10.62
C ARG A 334 -37.83 -15.97 -9.96
N GLU A 335 -37.93 -17.17 -10.54
CA GLU A 335 -37.12 -18.33 -10.16
C GLU A 335 -35.86 -18.30 -11.02
N LEU A 336 -34.69 -18.33 -10.37
CA LEU A 336 -33.39 -18.22 -11.03
C LEU A 336 -32.71 -19.59 -11.20
N PRO A 337 -31.70 -19.70 -12.08
CA PRO A 337 -30.79 -20.85 -12.08
C PRO A 337 -30.13 -21.04 -10.69
N PRO A 338 -29.71 -22.27 -10.31
CA PRO A 338 -28.95 -22.49 -9.09
C PRO A 338 -27.66 -21.67 -9.05
N ALA A 339 -27.35 -21.08 -7.89
CA ALA A 339 -26.16 -20.28 -7.67
C ALA A 339 -24.90 -21.17 -7.57
N ARG A 340 -23.83 -20.77 -8.25
CA ARG A 340 -22.50 -21.37 -8.17
C ARG A 340 -21.66 -20.60 -7.14
N PRO A 341 -20.95 -21.31 -6.25
CA PRO A 341 -20.06 -20.67 -5.28
C PRO A 341 -18.80 -20.13 -5.95
N ALA A 342 -18.21 -19.11 -5.34
CA ALA A 342 -16.89 -18.60 -5.70
C ALA A 342 -15.78 -19.66 -5.57
N THR A 343 -14.75 -19.55 -6.41
CA THR A 343 -13.59 -20.46 -6.40
C THR A 343 -12.58 -20.04 -5.34
N ILE A 344 -12.23 -18.75 -5.28
CA ILE A 344 -11.48 -18.11 -4.20
C ILE A 344 -12.37 -17.00 -3.63
N TYR A 345 -12.38 -16.79 -2.31
CA TYR A 345 -13.17 -15.74 -1.68
C TYR A 345 -12.59 -15.30 -0.33
N TYR A 346 -12.49 -13.99 -0.06
CA TYR A 346 -11.75 -13.49 1.11
C TYR A 346 -12.31 -12.21 1.76
N PRO A 347 -12.32 -12.14 3.11
CA PRO A 347 -12.75 -10.96 3.85
C PRO A 347 -11.61 -9.94 3.98
N TYR A 348 -11.90 -8.77 4.58
CA TYR A 348 -10.86 -7.79 4.91
C TYR A 348 -9.80 -8.32 5.89
N ALA A 349 -10.22 -9.15 6.85
CA ALA A 349 -9.33 -9.81 7.81
C ALA A 349 -8.67 -11.06 7.19
N LYS A 350 -7.63 -11.60 7.84
CA LYS A 350 -7.00 -12.87 7.45
C LYS A 350 -8.01 -14.03 7.47
N THR A 351 -7.75 -15.09 6.69
CA THR A 351 -8.61 -16.28 6.65
C THR A 351 -7.82 -17.57 6.43
N ASP A 352 -8.10 -18.59 7.24
CA ASP A 352 -7.44 -19.91 7.16
C ASP A 352 -7.82 -20.71 5.90
N ILE A 353 -8.79 -20.24 5.12
CA ILE A 353 -9.24 -20.90 3.88
C ILE A 353 -8.29 -20.59 2.72
N PHE A 354 -7.79 -19.35 2.65
CA PHE A 354 -6.87 -18.85 1.63
C PHE A 354 -5.82 -17.92 2.30
N PRO A 355 -4.98 -18.43 3.22
CA PRO A 355 -4.06 -17.58 3.99
C PRO A 355 -3.07 -16.78 3.13
N GLN A 356 -2.83 -17.20 1.88
CA GLN A 356 -1.98 -16.53 0.89
C GLN A 356 -2.40 -15.08 0.62
N VAL A 357 -3.70 -14.75 0.67
CA VAL A 357 -4.19 -13.40 0.29
C VAL A 357 -3.99 -12.35 1.38
N GLY A 358 -3.54 -12.73 2.59
CA GLY A 358 -3.32 -11.80 3.70
C GLY A 358 -4.59 -11.08 4.16
N SER A 359 -4.46 -9.79 4.46
CA SER A 359 -5.53 -8.91 4.95
C SER A 359 -5.31 -7.44 4.51
N GLY A 360 -6.19 -6.54 4.92
CA GLY A 360 -6.28 -5.15 4.43
C GLY A 360 -7.47 -4.97 3.49
N GLY A 361 -7.51 -3.86 2.75
CA GLY A 361 -8.45 -3.59 1.66
C GLY A 361 -8.49 -4.71 0.60
N ARG A 362 -9.45 -4.67 -0.32
CA ARG A 362 -9.58 -5.71 -1.36
C ARG A 362 -10.10 -5.11 -2.66
N ASN A 363 -9.63 -5.66 -3.77
CA ASN A 363 -10.21 -5.46 -5.09
C ASN A 363 -9.66 -6.58 -5.99
N ALA A 364 -10.33 -7.74 -5.97
CA ALA A 364 -9.92 -8.93 -6.71
C ALA A 364 -9.95 -8.73 -8.24
N MET A 365 -8.93 -9.23 -8.95
CA MET A 365 -8.83 -9.17 -10.42
C MET A 365 -8.24 -10.46 -11.02
N ALA A 366 -8.55 -10.71 -12.29
CA ALA A 366 -7.99 -11.80 -13.08
C ALA A 366 -7.19 -11.25 -14.28
N GLY A 367 -6.16 -11.96 -14.71
CA GLY A 367 -5.33 -11.59 -15.86
C GLY A 367 -5.22 -12.69 -16.93
N PRO A 368 -4.37 -12.49 -17.95
CA PRO A 368 -4.26 -13.37 -19.12
C PRO A 368 -3.53 -14.69 -18.82
N VAL A 369 -4.07 -15.80 -19.33
CA VAL A 369 -3.42 -17.13 -19.21
C VAL A 369 -2.20 -17.21 -20.13
N TYR A 370 -1.06 -17.61 -19.58
CA TYR A 370 0.17 -17.74 -20.37
C TYR A 370 0.29 -19.11 -21.08
N TYR A 371 0.89 -19.12 -22.27
CA TYR A 371 1.34 -20.35 -22.94
C TYR A 371 2.59 -20.08 -23.78
N SER A 372 3.71 -20.68 -23.40
CA SER A 372 5.04 -20.44 -24.00
C SER A 372 5.13 -20.77 -25.49
N ASP A 373 4.31 -21.68 -26.03
CA ASP A 373 4.30 -22.06 -27.44
C ASP A 373 3.66 -20.99 -28.35
N GLN A 374 2.82 -20.10 -27.80
CA GLN A 374 2.21 -18.97 -28.53
C GLN A 374 3.24 -17.86 -28.83
N TYR A 375 4.37 -17.82 -28.11
CA TYR A 375 5.35 -16.73 -28.17
C TYR A 375 6.74 -17.19 -28.65
N GLN A 376 7.43 -16.30 -29.37
CA GLN A 376 8.74 -16.59 -29.99
C GLN A 376 9.84 -15.59 -29.59
N GLY A 377 9.56 -14.67 -28.66
CA GLY A 377 10.59 -13.78 -28.10
C GLY A 377 11.59 -14.54 -27.23
N ARG A 378 12.78 -13.95 -27.06
CA ARG A 378 13.88 -14.53 -26.27
C ARG A 378 13.76 -14.31 -24.77
N GLU A 379 13.01 -13.28 -24.38
CA GLU A 379 12.80 -12.86 -22.99
C GLU A 379 11.38 -13.20 -22.50
N LYS A 380 10.72 -14.15 -23.20
CA LYS A 380 9.40 -14.66 -22.86
C LYS A 380 9.44 -15.49 -21.58
N PHE A 381 8.30 -15.60 -20.90
CA PHE A 381 8.22 -16.40 -19.68
C PHE A 381 8.42 -17.91 -19.98
N PRO A 382 9.02 -18.68 -19.03
CA PRO A 382 9.32 -20.10 -19.21
C PRO A 382 8.06 -20.98 -19.16
N LYS A 383 8.20 -22.26 -19.59
CA LYS A 383 7.11 -23.25 -19.64
C LYS A 383 6.38 -23.46 -18.31
N PHE A 384 7.02 -23.16 -17.18
CA PHE A 384 6.42 -23.18 -15.83
C PHE A 384 5.09 -22.40 -15.72
N PHE A 385 4.91 -21.35 -16.54
CA PHE A 385 3.67 -20.56 -16.56
C PHE A 385 2.59 -21.11 -17.51
N ASP A 386 2.86 -22.18 -18.27
CA ASP A 386 1.94 -22.68 -19.30
C ASP A 386 0.62 -23.18 -18.69
N GLY A 387 -0.47 -22.47 -19.00
CA GLY A 387 -1.79 -22.74 -18.46
C GLY A 387 -2.00 -22.26 -17.02
N ARG A 388 -1.09 -21.46 -16.46
CA ARG A 388 -1.30 -20.73 -15.21
C ARG A 388 -1.98 -19.39 -15.46
N VAL A 389 -2.80 -18.94 -14.50
CA VAL A 389 -3.60 -17.71 -14.61
C VAL A 389 -3.22 -16.71 -13.51
N PRO A 390 -3.02 -15.41 -13.83
CA PRO A 390 -2.87 -14.36 -12.84
C PRO A 390 -4.15 -14.15 -12.02
N PHE A 391 -4.00 -14.23 -10.69
CA PHE A 391 -4.93 -13.68 -9.72
C PHE A 391 -4.18 -12.59 -8.95
N PHE A 392 -4.70 -11.36 -8.97
CA PHE A 392 -4.09 -10.21 -8.31
C PHE A 392 -5.14 -9.38 -7.56
N ASP A 393 -4.69 -8.55 -6.62
CA ASP A 393 -5.57 -7.65 -5.86
C ASP A 393 -5.04 -6.21 -5.94
N TRP A 394 -5.89 -5.30 -6.42
CA TRP A 394 -5.54 -3.90 -6.66
C TRP A 394 -5.35 -3.08 -5.37
N MET A 395 -5.90 -3.52 -4.23
CA MET A 395 -5.68 -2.90 -2.92
C MET A 395 -4.43 -3.48 -2.22
N ARG A 396 -4.25 -4.81 -2.24
CA ARG A 396 -3.18 -5.52 -1.51
C ARG A 396 -1.87 -5.64 -2.29
N GLY A 397 -1.87 -5.37 -3.59
CA GLY A 397 -0.69 -5.33 -4.45
C GLY A 397 -0.05 -6.70 -4.76
N PHE A 398 -0.63 -7.82 -4.32
CA PHE A 398 -0.11 -9.15 -4.63
C PHE A 398 -0.44 -9.58 -6.06
N VAL A 399 0.41 -10.44 -6.63
CA VAL A 399 0.15 -11.18 -7.87
C VAL A 399 0.51 -12.65 -7.64
N PHE A 400 -0.42 -13.56 -7.92
CA PHE A 400 -0.19 -15.02 -7.93
C PHE A 400 -0.46 -15.60 -9.32
N PHE A 401 0.43 -16.46 -9.82
CA PHE A 401 0.13 -17.32 -10.96
C PHE A 401 -0.38 -18.67 -10.46
N LEU A 402 -1.70 -18.84 -10.52
CA LEU A 402 -2.40 -20.03 -10.06
C LEU A 402 -2.26 -21.16 -11.08
N GLU A 403 -1.86 -22.34 -10.62
CA GLU A 403 -2.08 -23.59 -11.36
C GLU A 403 -3.48 -24.12 -11.01
N LEU A 404 -4.22 -24.62 -12.02
CA LEU A 404 -5.59 -25.11 -11.85
C LEU A 404 -5.72 -26.58 -12.27
N ASP A 405 -6.53 -27.35 -11.55
CA ASP A 405 -6.97 -28.69 -11.95
C ASP A 405 -8.05 -28.68 -13.06
N GLU A 406 -8.50 -29.86 -13.50
CA GLU A 406 -9.58 -29.99 -14.49
C GLU A 406 -10.92 -29.44 -13.97
N GLU A 407 -11.14 -29.46 -12.65
CA GLU A 407 -12.28 -28.85 -11.96
C GLU A 407 -12.25 -27.31 -11.99
N GLY A 408 -11.07 -26.70 -12.15
CA GLY A 408 -10.83 -25.25 -12.12
C GLY A 408 -10.53 -24.72 -10.72
N GLN A 409 -10.11 -25.57 -9.78
CA GLN A 409 -9.67 -25.19 -8.44
C GLN A 409 -8.14 -24.99 -8.42
N PRO A 410 -7.63 -24.05 -7.60
CA PRO A 410 -6.20 -23.78 -7.54
C PRO A 410 -5.43 -24.89 -6.81
N THR A 411 -4.46 -25.50 -7.48
CA THR A 411 -3.57 -26.56 -6.96
C THR A 411 -2.24 -26.01 -6.46
N ASP A 412 -1.75 -24.92 -7.05
CA ASP A 412 -0.54 -24.20 -6.64
C ASP A 412 -0.72 -22.68 -6.77
N TRP A 413 0.00 -21.93 -5.94
CA TRP A 413 -0.06 -20.47 -5.79
C TRP A 413 1.36 -19.90 -5.88
N TYR A 414 1.89 -19.72 -7.09
CA TYR A 414 3.23 -19.12 -7.26
C TYR A 414 3.17 -17.61 -7.04
N PRO A 415 3.83 -17.04 -6.01
CA PRO A 415 3.91 -15.59 -5.82
C PRO A 415 4.80 -14.98 -6.89
N PHE A 416 4.26 -14.07 -7.68
CA PHE A 416 4.97 -13.42 -8.76
C PHE A 416 5.53 -12.06 -8.30
N MET A 417 6.84 -11.95 -8.33
CA MET A 417 7.59 -10.77 -7.89
C MET A 417 7.19 -10.25 -6.48
N PRO A 418 7.21 -11.11 -5.43
CA PRO A 418 6.70 -10.75 -4.10
C PRO A 418 7.46 -9.64 -3.36
N ASN A 419 8.69 -9.29 -3.78
CA ASN A 419 9.44 -8.16 -3.22
C ASN A 419 9.27 -6.87 -4.04
N THR A 420 8.50 -6.92 -5.14
CA THR A 420 8.26 -5.78 -6.03
C THR A 420 6.96 -5.07 -5.67
N LYS A 421 7.03 -3.78 -5.34
CA LYS A 421 5.84 -2.97 -5.02
C LYS A 421 5.11 -2.52 -6.28
N PHE A 422 3.93 -3.11 -6.51
CA PHE A 422 2.96 -2.67 -7.52
C PHE A 422 2.00 -1.62 -6.92
N ASN A 423 1.91 -0.44 -7.55
CA ASN A 423 1.09 0.67 -7.10
C ASN A 423 -0.30 0.57 -7.72
N ASN A 424 -1.11 -0.31 -7.15
CA ASN A 424 -2.51 -0.51 -7.54
C ASN A 424 -2.64 -0.93 -9.01
N LEU A 425 -2.10 -2.12 -9.30
CA LEU A 425 -2.07 -2.75 -10.62
C LEU A 425 -3.51 -2.92 -11.15
N ILE A 426 -3.83 -2.24 -12.26
CA ILE A 426 -5.19 -2.12 -12.82
C ILE A 426 -5.43 -3.02 -14.04
N ASP A 427 -4.35 -3.40 -14.73
CA ASP A 427 -4.42 -4.22 -15.94
C ASP A 427 -3.07 -4.87 -16.32
N MET A 428 -3.11 -5.94 -17.12
CA MET A 428 -1.94 -6.67 -17.60
C MET A 428 -2.21 -7.46 -18.91
N GLU A 429 -1.31 -7.40 -19.89
CA GLU A 429 -1.40 -8.15 -21.17
C GLU A 429 -0.08 -8.84 -21.52
N PHE A 430 -0.11 -10.07 -22.05
CA PHE A 430 1.07 -10.68 -22.67
C PHE A 430 1.23 -10.22 -24.13
N GLY A 431 2.26 -9.42 -24.39
CA GLY A 431 2.56 -8.95 -25.74
C GLY A 431 3.06 -10.07 -26.67
N PRO A 432 3.13 -9.85 -27.99
CA PRO A 432 3.51 -10.88 -28.97
C PRO A 432 4.99 -11.34 -28.88
N ASP A 433 5.80 -10.70 -28.03
CA ASP A 433 7.13 -11.16 -27.64
C ASP A 433 7.10 -12.21 -26.50
N GLY A 434 5.97 -12.36 -25.79
CA GLY A 434 5.79 -13.24 -24.63
C GLY A 434 6.23 -12.62 -23.30
N THR A 435 6.40 -11.31 -23.26
CA THR A 435 6.63 -10.52 -22.03
C THR A 435 5.30 -9.98 -21.49
N LEU A 436 5.25 -9.69 -20.19
CA LEU A 436 4.04 -9.22 -19.50
C LEU A 436 4.05 -7.70 -19.39
N TYR A 437 3.16 -7.01 -20.09
CA TYR A 437 2.96 -5.58 -19.99
C TYR A 437 2.00 -5.29 -18.83
N LEU A 438 2.29 -4.27 -18.03
CA LEU A 438 1.59 -3.93 -16.80
C LEU A 438 1.16 -2.46 -16.78
N LEU A 439 -0.06 -2.22 -16.29
CA LEU A 439 -0.61 -0.88 -16.07
C LEU A 439 -0.93 -0.71 -14.57
N GLU A 440 -0.37 0.32 -13.95
CA GLU A 440 -0.57 0.65 -12.53
C GLU A 440 -1.37 1.96 -12.43
N TYR A 441 -2.49 1.96 -11.68
CA TYR A 441 -3.34 3.14 -11.46
C TYR A 441 -2.65 4.22 -10.62
N GLY A 442 -1.61 3.83 -9.87
CA GLY A 442 -1.05 4.64 -8.79
C GLY A 442 -2.01 4.71 -7.60
N THR A 443 -1.58 5.32 -6.50
CA THR A 443 -2.32 5.17 -5.25
C THR A 443 -3.57 6.06 -5.17
N GLY A 444 -3.50 7.33 -5.55
CA GLY A 444 -4.63 8.26 -5.36
C GLY A 444 -5.81 8.09 -6.32
N TRP A 445 -6.97 7.64 -5.83
CA TRP A 445 -8.22 7.57 -6.61
C TRP A 445 -8.58 8.88 -7.31
N PHE A 446 -9.16 8.74 -8.51
CA PHE A 446 -9.75 9.81 -9.32
C PHE A 446 -8.81 11.00 -9.64
N SER A 447 -7.50 10.75 -9.66
CA SER A 447 -6.46 11.77 -9.73
C SER A 447 -5.26 11.34 -10.58
N ARG A 448 -4.39 12.30 -10.92
CA ARG A 448 -3.08 12.00 -11.50
C ARG A 448 -2.14 11.57 -10.38
N ASN A 449 -1.36 10.52 -10.64
CA ASN A 449 -0.53 9.84 -9.65
C ASN A 449 0.88 9.65 -10.21
N GLU A 450 1.88 10.23 -9.55
CA GLU A 450 3.29 10.11 -9.96
C GLU A 450 3.77 8.65 -9.99
N ASN A 451 3.23 7.80 -9.10
CA ASN A 451 3.50 6.37 -9.04
C ASN A 451 2.61 5.49 -9.96
N ALA A 452 1.67 6.07 -10.72
CA ALA A 452 0.99 5.34 -11.78
C ALA A 452 1.93 5.14 -12.96
N LYS A 453 2.15 3.89 -13.38
CA LYS A 453 3.16 3.54 -14.39
C LYS A 453 2.64 2.61 -15.48
N LEU A 454 3.22 2.78 -16.68
CA LEU A 454 3.19 1.80 -17.75
C LEU A 454 4.55 1.09 -17.77
N SER A 455 4.57 -0.24 -17.81
CA SER A 455 5.82 -1.01 -17.76
C SER A 455 5.72 -2.36 -18.48
N ARG A 456 6.86 -3.00 -18.69
CA ARG A 456 6.99 -4.39 -19.15
C ARG A 456 7.81 -5.19 -18.14
N VAL A 457 7.39 -6.41 -17.83
CA VAL A 457 8.20 -7.41 -17.15
C VAL A 457 8.66 -8.45 -18.17
N ARG A 458 9.98 -8.61 -18.29
CA ARG A 458 10.63 -9.58 -19.17
C ARG A 458 11.42 -10.63 -18.37
N TYR A 459 11.52 -11.84 -18.89
CA TYR A 459 12.20 -12.95 -18.23
C TYR A 459 13.63 -13.15 -18.75
N VAL A 460 14.57 -13.28 -17.83
CA VAL A 460 16.00 -13.44 -18.10
C VAL A 460 16.46 -14.86 -17.74
N ALA A 461 16.51 -15.72 -18.76
CA ALA A 461 17.04 -17.08 -18.64
C ALA A 461 18.58 -17.11 -18.47
N GLY A 462 19.27 -16.17 -19.12
CA GLY A 462 20.73 -16.04 -19.09
C GLY A 462 21.24 -15.20 -17.93
N ASN A 463 22.29 -14.43 -18.18
CA ASN A 463 22.91 -13.49 -17.23
C ASN A 463 21.90 -12.42 -16.79
N ARG A 464 21.62 -12.36 -15.50
CA ARG A 464 20.78 -11.35 -14.86
C ARG A 464 21.54 -10.02 -14.79
N PRO A 465 20.88 -8.87 -15.00
CA PRO A 465 21.50 -7.58 -14.69
C PRO A 465 21.83 -7.46 -13.21
N PRO A 466 22.83 -6.65 -12.83
CA PRO A 466 23.24 -6.47 -11.45
C PRO A 466 22.16 -5.77 -10.62
N VAL A 467 22.17 -6.02 -9.31
CA VAL A 467 21.41 -5.24 -8.32
C VAL A 467 22.22 -4.00 -7.98
N LEU A 468 21.57 -2.84 -8.06
CA LEU A 468 22.13 -1.55 -7.68
C LEU A 468 21.52 -1.16 -6.34
N GLU A 469 22.35 -1.15 -5.30
CA GLU A 469 22.08 -0.55 -3.99
C GLU A 469 23.09 0.56 -3.77
N ALA A 470 22.62 1.81 -3.74
CA ALA A 470 23.48 3.00 -3.62
C ALA A 470 22.84 4.13 -2.80
N SER A 471 23.68 4.91 -2.12
CA SER A 471 23.30 5.99 -1.21
C SER A 471 24.30 7.16 -1.25
N ALA A 472 23.85 8.34 -0.86
CA ALA A 472 24.68 9.53 -0.63
C ALA A 472 24.67 9.89 0.87
N SER A 473 25.80 10.36 1.42
CA SER A 473 25.93 10.69 2.84
C SER A 473 25.08 11.89 3.28
N VAL A 474 24.90 12.85 2.37
CA VAL A 474 23.99 13.99 2.46
C VAL A 474 23.47 14.30 1.06
N THR A 475 22.27 14.88 0.96
CA THR A 475 21.67 15.35 -0.31
C THR A 475 21.48 16.86 -0.36
N LYS A 476 21.72 17.56 0.76
CA LYS A 476 21.66 19.02 0.92
C LYS A 476 22.84 19.52 1.78
N GLY A 477 23.16 20.81 1.69
CA GLY A 477 24.21 21.47 2.48
C GLY A 477 24.83 22.67 1.77
N THR A 478 25.55 23.53 2.50
CA THR A 478 26.21 24.71 1.95
C THR A 478 27.39 24.38 1.03
N SER A 479 27.69 25.27 0.08
CA SER A 479 28.89 25.20 -0.77
C SER A 479 30.18 25.54 0.01
N PRO A 480 31.28 24.77 -0.07
CA PRO A 480 31.48 23.58 -0.90
C PRO A 480 30.99 22.29 -0.22
N LEU A 481 29.99 21.63 -0.80
CA LEU A 481 29.37 20.44 -0.21
C LEU A 481 30.15 19.18 -0.58
N THR A 482 30.73 18.49 0.41
CA THR A 482 31.42 17.21 0.20
C THR A 482 30.50 16.03 0.51
N VAL A 483 30.25 15.19 -0.49
CA VAL A 483 29.33 14.04 -0.43
C VAL A 483 30.11 12.75 -0.63
N VAL A 484 29.91 11.77 0.26
CA VAL A 484 30.34 10.40 0.06
C VAL A 484 29.19 9.63 -0.58
N PHE A 485 29.45 9.02 -1.73
CA PHE A 485 28.52 8.15 -2.42
C PHE A 485 28.98 6.70 -2.25
N ASP A 486 28.11 5.86 -1.68
CA ASP A 486 28.39 4.46 -1.37
C ASP A 486 27.41 3.57 -2.14
N ALA A 487 27.94 2.76 -3.05
CA ALA A 487 27.24 1.70 -3.78
C ALA A 487 27.83 0.30 -3.49
N SER A 488 28.64 0.17 -2.43
CA SER A 488 29.36 -1.07 -2.07
C SER A 488 28.47 -2.27 -1.74
N LYS A 489 27.18 -2.03 -1.48
CA LYS A 489 26.15 -3.06 -1.29
C LYS A 489 25.63 -3.66 -2.60
N SER A 490 25.84 -3.00 -3.75
CA SER A 490 25.43 -3.52 -5.07
C SER A 490 26.08 -4.88 -5.36
N TYR A 491 25.32 -5.82 -5.95
CA TYR A 491 25.78 -7.20 -6.14
C TYR A 491 25.25 -7.84 -7.44
N ASP A 492 25.87 -8.94 -7.85
CA ASP A 492 25.50 -9.72 -9.03
C ASP A 492 24.90 -11.07 -8.61
N TYR A 493 23.68 -11.39 -9.07
CA TYR A 493 23.03 -12.67 -8.74
C TYR A 493 23.73 -13.89 -9.37
N ASP A 494 24.52 -13.70 -10.43
CA ASP A 494 25.29 -14.76 -11.09
C ASP A 494 26.75 -14.81 -10.59
N GLY A 495 27.10 -14.02 -9.58
CA GLY A 495 28.38 -14.04 -8.87
C GLY A 495 29.53 -13.31 -9.57
N HIS A 496 29.24 -12.45 -10.57
CA HIS A 496 30.27 -11.68 -11.27
C HIS A 496 30.78 -10.47 -10.45
N SER A 497 32.03 -10.06 -10.72
CA SER A 497 32.58 -8.81 -10.22
C SER A 497 32.01 -7.60 -10.96
N LEU A 498 31.41 -6.66 -10.24
CA LEU A 498 30.83 -5.44 -10.79
C LEU A 498 31.87 -4.38 -11.15
N LYS A 499 31.56 -3.56 -12.15
CA LYS A 499 32.20 -2.27 -12.42
C LYS A 499 31.21 -1.13 -12.14
N PHE A 500 31.65 -0.21 -11.31
CA PHE A 500 30.98 1.04 -10.97
C PHE A 500 31.52 2.18 -11.83
N THR A 501 30.68 3.15 -12.16
CA THR A 501 31.05 4.36 -12.92
C THR A 501 30.10 5.47 -12.54
N TRP A 502 30.62 6.48 -11.86
CA TRP A 502 29.88 7.68 -11.46
C TRP A 502 30.20 8.80 -12.46
N ASP A 503 29.18 9.54 -12.87
CA ASP A 503 29.29 10.72 -13.73
C ASP A 503 28.79 11.96 -12.98
N PHE A 504 29.66 12.96 -12.84
CA PHE A 504 29.41 14.25 -12.22
C PHE A 504 29.53 15.35 -13.29
N ASP A 505 28.46 15.51 -14.10
CA ASP A 505 28.38 16.45 -15.23
C ASP A 505 29.59 16.39 -16.21
N GLY A 506 30.14 15.18 -16.40
CA GLY A 506 31.26 14.88 -17.28
C GLY A 506 32.55 14.46 -16.57
N GLU A 507 32.67 14.63 -15.25
CA GLU A 507 33.78 14.04 -14.47
C GLU A 507 33.44 12.60 -14.03
N ILE A 508 34.32 11.65 -14.38
CA ILE A 508 34.03 10.21 -14.25
C ILE A 508 34.88 9.53 -13.16
N LEU A 509 34.25 9.08 -12.07
CA LEU A 509 34.88 8.27 -11.03
C LEU A 509 34.51 6.78 -11.16
N ASN A 510 35.41 5.87 -10.77
CA ASN A 510 35.26 4.42 -11.03
C ASN A 510 35.61 3.59 -9.78
N ASP A 511 34.83 3.72 -8.70
CA ASP A 511 34.92 2.87 -7.51
C ASP A 511 33.52 2.62 -6.92
N SER A 512 33.36 1.62 -6.04
CA SER A 512 32.09 1.33 -5.38
C SER A 512 31.75 2.31 -4.27
N VAL A 513 32.76 3.00 -3.71
CA VAL A 513 32.59 4.15 -2.81
C VAL A 513 33.44 5.30 -3.35
N VAL A 514 32.83 6.45 -3.60
CA VAL A 514 33.51 7.66 -4.08
C VAL A 514 33.19 8.85 -3.19
N THR A 515 34.06 9.86 -3.19
CA THR A 515 33.81 11.14 -2.54
C THR A 515 33.94 12.24 -3.59
N TYR A 516 32.96 13.13 -3.65
CA TYR A 516 32.93 14.26 -4.57
C TYR A 516 32.59 15.54 -3.82
N THR A 517 33.11 16.68 -4.27
CA THR A 517 32.87 18.00 -3.65
C THR A 517 32.27 18.92 -4.69
N PHE A 518 31.11 19.51 -4.37
CA PHE A 518 30.42 20.48 -5.20
C PHE A 518 30.76 21.89 -4.70
N ASP A 519 31.61 22.60 -5.43
CA ASP A 519 32.19 23.89 -4.97
C ASP A 519 31.24 25.10 -5.07
N GLU A 520 30.18 25.02 -5.89
CA GLU A 520 29.29 26.14 -6.25
C GLU A 520 27.82 25.81 -5.94
N ASP A 521 27.01 26.84 -5.63
CA ASP A 521 25.56 26.73 -5.42
C ASP A 521 24.84 26.16 -6.68
N GLY A 522 23.96 25.17 -6.51
CA GLY A 522 23.22 24.58 -7.63
C GLY A 522 22.39 23.34 -7.27
N VAL A 523 21.72 22.77 -8.27
CA VAL A 523 21.11 21.43 -8.20
C VAL A 523 21.84 20.53 -9.18
N TYR A 524 22.53 19.52 -8.66
CA TYR A 524 23.36 18.59 -9.42
C TYR A 524 22.68 17.22 -9.55
N TYR A 525 22.96 16.52 -10.65
CA TYR A 525 22.28 15.27 -11.01
C TYR A 525 23.23 14.06 -11.24
N PRO A 526 24.09 13.67 -10.27
CA PRO A 526 25.08 12.61 -10.49
C PRO A 526 24.44 11.28 -10.91
N GLU A 527 24.99 10.63 -11.94
CA GLU A 527 24.54 9.29 -12.37
C GLU A 527 25.56 8.21 -11.98
N LEU A 528 25.10 7.20 -11.24
CA LEU A 528 25.82 5.94 -11.09
C LEU A 528 25.39 4.97 -12.20
N VAL A 529 26.34 4.38 -12.91
CA VAL A 529 26.16 3.18 -13.73
C VAL A 529 26.89 1.99 -13.08
N VAL A 530 26.13 0.93 -12.78
CA VAL A 530 26.66 -0.39 -12.34
C VAL A 530 26.57 -1.37 -13.50
N SER A 531 27.63 -2.15 -13.73
CA SER A 531 27.72 -3.06 -14.87
C SER A 531 28.47 -4.37 -14.56
N ASP A 532 28.05 -5.45 -15.21
CA ASP A 532 28.66 -6.78 -15.12
C ASP A 532 29.55 -7.07 -16.37
N PRO A 533 30.43 -8.09 -16.35
CA PRO A 533 31.34 -8.40 -17.45
C PRO A 533 30.69 -9.22 -18.60
N LYS A 534 29.39 -9.53 -18.52
CA LYS A 534 28.58 -10.17 -19.57
C LYS A 534 27.75 -9.15 -20.36
N GLY A 535 27.59 -7.93 -19.82
CA GLY A 535 26.96 -6.78 -20.48
C GLY A 535 25.67 -6.29 -19.83
N GLY A 536 25.21 -6.89 -18.73
CA GLY A 536 24.08 -6.37 -17.96
C GLY A 536 24.45 -5.10 -17.20
N LYS A 537 23.47 -4.20 -17.02
CA LYS A 537 23.65 -2.88 -16.41
C LYS A 537 22.43 -2.42 -15.62
N ARG A 538 22.69 -1.48 -14.71
CA ARG A 538 21.73 -0.58 -14.06
C ARG A 538 22.32 0.82 -13.97
N SER A 539 21.46 1.82 -13.86
CA SER A 539 21.89 3.13 -13.37
C SER A 539 20.89 3.73 -12.38
N GLN A 540 21.37 4.70 -11.60
CA GLN A 540 20.59 5.50 -10.65
C GLN A 540 21.12 6.93 -10.72
N GLN A 541 20.21 7.89 -10.90
CA GLN A 541 20.51 9.31 -10.76
C GLN A 541 20.20 9.78 -9.34
N PHE A 542 21.08 10.62 -8.80
CA PHE A 542 20.92 11.32 -7.52
C PHE A 542 20.51 12.77 -7.77
N VAL A 543 19.96 13.42 -6.75
CA VAL A 543 19.73 14.87 -6.75
C VAL A 543 20.44 15.43 -5.52
N ILE A 544 21.35 16.38 -5.73
CA ILE A 544 22.10 17.05 -4.68
C ILE A 544 21.81 18.55 -4.78
N GLU A 545 21.23 19.13 -3.72
CA GLU A 545 20.91 20.56 -3.63
C GLU A 545 22.02 21.26 -2.83
N VAL A 546 22.88 22.00 -3.51
CA VAL A 546 24.08 22.62 -2.92
C VAL A 546 23.83 24.11 -2.76
N GLY A 547 24.03 24.59 -1.53
CA GLY A 547 23.90 26.00 -1.18
C GLY A 547 22.94 26.25 -0.03
N ASN A 548 21.98 25.35 0.19
CA ASN A 548 21.01 25.39 1.29
C ASN A 548 21.28 24.20 2.23
N GLU A 549 21.42 24.43 3.53
CA GLU A 549 21.70 23.43 4.56
C GLU A 549 20.50 23.31 5.52
N PRO A 550 20.18 22.11 6.05
CA PRO A 550 19.05 21.98 6.97
C PRO A 550 19.26 22.79 8.26
N PRO A 551 18.33 23.69 8.65
CA PRO A 551 18.52 24.59 9.78
C PRO A 551 18.68 23.86 11.12
N VAL A 552 19.68 24.24 11.92
CA VAL A 552 19.99 23.57 13.18
C VAL A 552 19.10 24.11 14.30
N VAL A 553 17.99 23.42 14.56
CA VAL A 553 17.06 23.73 15.66
C VAL A 553 17.54 23.10 16.97
N GLN A 554 17.68 23.92 18.01
CA GLN A 554 18.09 23.54 19.36
C GLN A 554 17.08 24.02 20.40
N ILE A 555 16.92 23.23 21.46
CA ILE A 555 16.23 23.62 22.70
C ILE A 555 17.23 23.33 23.81
N ALA A 556 17.58 24.33 24.60
CA ALA A 556 18.35 24.17 25.82
C ALA A 556 17.43 24.22 27.03
N ILE A 557 17.64 23.35 28.02
CA ILE A 557 16.96 23.36 29.32
C ILE A 557 18.01 23.50 30.42
N ASP A 558 17.80 24.45 31.34
CA ASP A 558 18.63 24.62 32.54
C ASP A 558 18.11 23.71 33.65
N GLY A 559 18.84 22.62 33.91
CA GLY A 559 18.50 21.63 34.93
C GLY A 559 18.68 20.19 34.47
N ASN A 560 17.58 19.43 34.44
CA ASN A 560 17.54 18.04 34.02
C ASN A 560 16.72 17.90 32.74
N GLU A 561 17.25 17.24 31.71
CA GLU A 561 16.59 17.11 30.39
C GLU A 561 15.63 15.90 30.28
N SER A 562 15.50 15.08 31.33
CA SER A 562 14.61 13.91 31.35
C SER A 562 13.45 13.99 32.33
N PHE A 563 13.56 14.77 33.41
CA PHE A 563 12.59 14.81 34.50
C PHE A 563 12.15 16.21 34.92
N PHE A 564 10.87 16.35 35.23
CA PHE A 564 10.31 17.48 35.96
C PHE A 564 9.83 17.08 37.35
N TRP A 565 9.71 18.07 38.24
CA TRP A 565 9.14 17.93 39.58
C TRP A 565 7.97 18.91 39.75
N PRO A 566 6.80 18.47 40.25
CA PRO A 566 5.61 19.31 40.34
C PRO A 566 5.84 20.63 41.07
N GLY A 567 5.46 21.73 40.43
CA GLY A 567 5.63 23.09 40.93
C GLY A 567 7.05 23.67 40.79
N ARG A 568 7.97 22.99 40.09
CA ARG A 568 9.29 23.56 39.75
C ARG A 568 9.27 24.34 38.45
N ASN A 569 10.20 25.29 38.42
CA ASN A 569 10.58 26.06 37.25
C ASN A 569 11.49 25.23 36.34
N VAL A 570 11.15 25.17 35.05
CA VAL A 570 12.01 24.71 33.96
C VAL A 570 12.37 25.96 33.16
N THR A 571 13.62 26.41 33.24
CA THR A 571 14.11 27.51 32.39
C THR A 571 14.60 26.93 31.08
N TYR A 572 14.20 27.54 29.96
CA TYR A 572 14.49 27.05 28.62
C TYR A 572 14.84 28.19 27.66
N GLU A 573 15.56 27.84 26.60
CA GLU A 573 15.97 28.75 25.54
C GLU A 573 16.01 27.97 24.20
N VAL A 574 15.15 28.35 23.26
CA VAL A 574 15.17 27.85 21.89
C VAL A 574 16.18 28.66 21.08
N LYS A 575 17.02 27.96 20.32
CA LYS A 575 17.97 28.57 19.39
C LYS A 575 17.86 27.90 18.04
N VAL A 576 17.87 28.70 16.98
CA VAL A 576 18.00 28.24 15.61
C VAL A 576 19.24 28.91 15.05
N SER A 577 20.09 28.14 14.38
CA SER A 577 21.21 28.65 13.60
C SER A 577 21.17 28.05 12.21
N ASP A 578 21.24 28.90 11.19
CA ASP A 578 21.15 28.54 9.78
C ASP A 578 22.25 29.29 9.01
N LEU A 579 23.06 28.56 8.24
CA LEU A 579 24.31 29.12 7.71
C LEU A 579 24.07 30.13 6.57
N GLU A 580 23.02 29.98 5.78
CA GLU A 580 22.68 30.90 4.69
C GLU A 580 21.75 32.05 5.15
N ASP A 581 20.80 31.81 6.03
CA ASP A 581 19.93 32.88 6.53
C ASP A 581 20.68 33.83 7.48
N GLU A 582 21.63 33.35 8.31
CA GLU A 582 22.53 34.22 9.09
C GLU A 582 23.46 35.10 8.21
N GLN A 583 23.69 34.72 6.95
CA GLN A 583 24.41 35.56 5.98
C GLN A 583 23.51 36.65 5.35
N ASN A 584 22.19 36.45 5.38
CA ASN A 584 21.20 37.37 4.79
C ASN A 584 20.53 38.29 5.83
N GLY A 585 20.57 37.94 7.12
CA GLY A 585 20.04 38.74 8.22
C GLY A 585 20.27 38.10 9.59
N GLU A 586 19.59 38.60 10.62
CA GLU A 586 19.37 37.83 11.86
C GLU A 586 18.20 36.87 11.63
N ILE A 587 18.23 35.68 12.23
CA ILE A 587 17.13 34.70 12.14
C ILE A 587 15.83 35.33 12.64
N ASP A 588 14.79 35.31 11.79
CA ASP A 588 13.47 35.84 12.13
C ASP A 588 12.79 34.94 13.17
N GLU A 589 12.97 35.29 14.44
CA GLU A 589 12.34 34.63 15.60
C GLU A 589 10.82 34.44 15.44
N SER A 590 10.14 35.29 14.66
CA SER A 590 8.69 35.16 14.45
C SER A 590 8.27 33.99 13.56
N LYS A 591 9.24 33.33 12.88
CA LYS A 591 9.06 32.08 12.14
C LYS A 591 9.33 30.83 12.97
N ILE A 592 9.97 30.94 14.14
CA ILE A 592 10.30 29.79 14.98
C ILE A 592 9.00 29.33 15.67
N ALA A 593 8.45 28.20 15.22
CA ALA A 593 7.26 27.59 15.78
C ALA A 593 7.64 26.73 16.99
N PHE A 594 7.48 27.27 18.19
CA PHE A 594 7.75 26.60 19.47
C PHE A 594 6.49 26.40 20.31
N GLU A 595 6.31 25.24 20.96
CA GLU A 595 5.17 24.95 21.86
C GLU A 595 5.62 24.13 23.08
N ILE A 596 5.02 24.41 24.25
CA ILE A 596 5.14 23.57 25.45
C ILE A 596 3.81 22.86 25.78
N SER A 597 3.66 21.65 25.26
CA SER A 597 2.43 20.84 25.41
C SER A 597 2.49 19.93 26.65
N HIS A 598 1.37 19.69 27.33
CA HIS A 598 1.22 18.64 28.35
C HIS A 598 0.34 17.50 27.87
N PHE A 599 0.78 16.27 28.10
CA PHE A 599 0.06 15.07 27.71
C PHE A 599 -0.20 14.17 28.91
N GLN A 600 -1.43 13.64 28.99
CA GLN A 600 -1.85 12.79 30.11
C GLN A 600 -1.26 11.37 30.05
N SER A 601 -0.90 10.88 28.87
CA SER A 601 -0.28 9.56 28.75
C SER A 601 1.14 9.54 29.33
N SER A 602 1.49 8.40 29.91
CA SER A 602 2.87 8.05 30.27
C SER A 602 3.68 7.54 29.08
N ASP A 603 3.08 7.26 27.92
CA ASP A 603 3.79 6.83 26.72
C ASP A 603 4.08 8.02 25.78
N GLN A 604 5.31 8.12 25.27
CA GLN A 604 5.69 9.13 24.28
C GLN A 604 4.94 8.94 22.95
N ALA A 605 4.59 7.69 22.61
CA ALA A 605 3.83 7.30 21.43
C ALA A 605 2.44 7.96 21.39
N GLU A 606 1.64 7.65 22.41
CA GLU A 606 0.28 8.15 22.61
C GLU A 606 0.28 9.66 22.92
N ALA A 607 1.29 10.14 23.67
CA ALA A 607 1.42 11.56 24.02
C ALA A 607 1.70 12.47 22.83
N LEU A 608 2.75 12.23 22.05
CA LEU A 608 3.19 13.12 20.96
C LEU A 608 2.11 13.42 19.92
N GLY A 609 1.19 12.47 19.78
CA GLY A 609 0.91 11.96 18.45
C GLY A 609 2.22 11.62 17.71
N HIS A 610 2.96 10.56 18.11
CA HIS A 610 4.23 10.07 17.52
C HIS A 610 5.00 11.05 16.58
N GLN A 611 5.93 11.82 17.15
CA GLN A 611 7.01 12.47 16.40
C GLN A 611 8.43 12.03 16.83
N VAL A 612 8.58 10.75 17.16
CA VAL A 612 9.77 9.98 16.77
C VAL A 612 9.31 8.58 16.36
N PRO A 613 9.66 8.07 15.17
CA PRO A 613 10.02 8.80 13.96
C PRO A 613 8.77 9.14 13.13
N VAL A 614 8.68 10.36 12.58
CA VAL A 614 7.69 10.67 11.51
C VAL A 614 7.87 9.73 10.31
N ALA A 615 9.10 9.25 10.07
CA ALA A 615 9.36 8.18 9.12
C ALA A 615 8.51 6.92 9.41
N GLY A 616 8.33 6.48 10.66
CA GLY A 616 7.55 5.27 10.98
C GLY A 616 6.06 5.40 10.69
N GLY A 617 5.42 6.50 11.12
CA GLY A 617 4.01 6.76 10.81
C GLY A 617 3.75 6.91 9.30
N LEU A 618 4.67 7.55 8.58
CA LEU A 618 4.61 7.72 7.12
C LEU A 618 4.99 6.43 6.37
N GLU A 619 5.88 5.61 6.89
CA GLU A 619 6.30 4.30 6.36
C GLU A 619 5.18 3.26 6.53
N LEU A 620 4.45 3.29 7.65
CA LEU A 620 3.20 2.56 7.82
C LEU A 620 2.16 3.01 6.77
N ILE A 621 1.91 4.32 6.65
CA ILE A 621 1.03 4.88 5.60
C ILE A 621 1.44 4.43 4.18
N ASN A 622 2.75 4.34 3.91
CA ASN A 622 3.32 3.98 2.62
C ASN A 622 3.42 2.46 2.37
N SER A 623 3.40 1.62 3.41
CA SER A 623 3.43 0.15 3.30
C SER A 623 2.03 -0.47 3.29
N LEU A 624 1.02 0.27 3.74
CA LEU A 624 -0.40 -0.10 3.75
C LEU A 624 -1.16 0.47 2.53
N ASP A 625 -2.45 0.11 2.42
CA ASP A 625 -3.36 0.69 1.41
C ASP A 625 -3.83 2.13 1.70
N CYS A 626 -3.35 2.73 2.79
CA CYS A 626 -3.74 4.05 3.28
C CYS A 626 -3.58 5.18 2.25
N MET A 627 -2.45 5.22 1.53
CA MET A 627 -2.21 6.17 0.43
C MET A 627 -3.09 5.93 -0.80
N GLY A 628 -3.81 4.81 -0.84
CA GLY A 628 -4.90 4.58 -1.78
C GLY A 628 -6.01 5.62 -1.58
N CYS A 629 -6.71 5.54 -0.45
CA CYS A 629 -7.88 6.37 -0.18
C CYS A 629 -7.56 7.80 0.29
N HIS A 630 -6.35 8.09 0.76
CA HIS A 630 -5.96 9.39 1.32
C HIS A 630 -4.71 9.98 0.67
N LYS A 631 -4.49 11.29 0.87
CA LYS A 631 -3.29 12.02 0.47
C LYS A 631 -2.86 12.99 1.57
N ILE A 632 -1.59 13.41 1.58
CA ILE A 632 -1.07 14.41 2.52
C ILE A 632 -1.82 15.74 2.35
N ASP A 633 -1.83 16.26 1.12
CA ASP A 633 -2.64 17.40 0.67
C ASP A 633 -3.53 16.99 -0.51
N GLY A 634 -4.66 17.68 -0.68
CA GLY A 634 -5.71 17.40 -1.66
C GLY A 634 -6.63 16.23 -1.27
N PRO A 635 -7.94 16.30 -1.56
CA PRO A 635 -8.84 15.16 -1.36
C PRO A 635 -8.57 14.03 -2.36
N SER A 636 -8.95 12.81 -2.01
CA SER A 636 -9.09 11.68 -2.93
C SER A 636 -10.49 11.06 -2.73
N ILE A 637 -10.62 9.76 -2.44
CA ILE A 637 -11.86 9.20 -1.91
C ILE A 637 -12.11 9.68 -0.46
N GLY A 638 -11.05 9.74 0.35
CA GLY A 638 -11.08 10.31 1.69
C GLY A 638 -10.66 11.78 1.74
N PRO A 639 -10.81 12.43 2.90
CA PRO A 639 -10.19 13.74 3.19
C PRO A 639 -8.66 13.63 3.13
N SER A 640 -7.99 14.76 2.88
CA SER A 640 -6.53 14.83 3.03
C SER A 640 -6.12 14.67 4.50
N TYR A 641 -4.88 14.25 4.75
CA TYR A 641 -4.34 14.15 6.10
C TYR A 641 -4.29 15.52 6.77
N GLN A 642 -3.93 16.59 6.04
CA GLN A 642 -4.07 17.98 6.55
C GLN A 642 -5.51 18.35 6.94
N GLN A 643 -6.53 17.88 6.21
CA GLN A 643 -7.94 18.12 6.56
C GLN A 643 -8.35 17.35 7.83
N VAL A 644 -7.85 16.12 8.00
CA VAL A 644 -8.04 15.36 9.24
C VAL A 644 -7.35 16.05 10.41
N ALA A 645 -6.07 16.42 10.26
CA ALA A 645 -5.29 17.18 11.24
C ALA A 645 -6.05 18.43 11.72
N LYS A 646 -6.43 19.30 10.78
CA LYS A 646 -7.12 20.56 11.05
C LYS A 646 -8.53 20.40 11.64
N ARG A 647 -9.16 19.24 11.47
CA ARG A 647 -10.44 18.91 12.11
C ARG A 647 -10.27 18.43 13.55
N TYR A 648 -9.24 17.64 13.82
CA TYR A 648 -9.08 16.90 15.08
C TYR A 648 -8.00 17.47 16.02
N GLN A 649 -7.22 18.46 15.59
CA GLN A 649 -6.16 19.14 16.35
C GLN A 649 -6.52 19.60 17.77
N ASN A 650 -7.81 19.82 18.07
CA ASN A 650 -8.28 20.32 19.37
C ASN A 650 -9.13 19.28 20.13
N GLU A 651 -9.23 18.03 19.64
CA GLU A 651 -10.10 16.98 20.20
C GLU A 651 -9.30 16.08 21.15
N GLN A 652 -9.61 16.10 22.44
CA GLN A 652 -8.82 15.44 23.50
C GLN A 652 -8.68 13.91 23.37
N ASN A 653 -9.46 13.26 22.50
CA ASN A 653 -9.39 11.83 22.24
C ASN A 653 -9.15 11.52 20.74
N ALA A 654 -8.54 12.46 19.99
CA ALA A 654 -8.31 12.34 18.55
C ALA A 654 -7.52 11.08 18.18
N VAL A 655 -6.40 10.83 18.87
CA VAL A 655 -5.50 9.69 18.65
C VAL A 655 -6.28 8.37 18.71
N ASN A 656 -6.82 8.04 19.87
CA ASN A 656 -7.50 6.76 20.08
C ASN A 656 -8.79 6.60 19.25
N TYR A 657 -9.54 7.70 19.01
CA TYR A 657 -10.72 7.67 18.12
C TYR A 657 -10.33 7.38 16.66
N LEU A 658 -9.29 8.04 16.15
CA LEU A 658 -8.87 7.88 14.77
C LEU A 658 -8.12 6.55 14.56
N ALA A 659 -7.41 6.02 15.55
CA ALA A 659 -6.79 4.70 15.50
C ALA A 659 -7.84 3.58 15.50
N HIS A 660 -8.86 3.69 16.38
CA HIS A 660 -10.06 2.87 16.27
C HIS A 660 -10.73 3.00 14.90
N LYS A 661 -10.70 4.18 14.26
CA LYS A 661 -11.18 4.38 12.88
C LYS A 661 -10.26 3.82 11.79
N ILE A 662 -8.96 3.68 11.99
CA ILE A 662 -8.08 3.01 11.01
C ILE A 662 -8.33 1.49 11.04
N ILE A 663 -8.35 0.92 12.25
CA ILE A 663 -8.60 -0.51 12.49
C ILE A 663 -10.03 -0.87 12.06
N ASN A 664 -11.04 -0.18 12.60
CA ASN A 664 -12.46 -0.50 12.46
C ASN A 664 -13.21 0.30 11.37
N GLY A 665 -12.57 1.29 10.73
CA GLY A 665 -13.08 2.04 9.57
C GLY A 665 -14.49 2.65 9.70
N GLY A 666 -15.22 2.56 8.59
CA GLY A 666 -16.59 3.07 8.46
C GLY A 666 -16.67 4.49 7.89
N GLY A 667 -17.89 4.93 7.56
CA GLY A 667 -18.15 6.19 6.84
C GLY A 667 -18.89 7.25 7.66
N GLY A 668 -19.54 8.18 6.96
CA GLY A 668 -20.51 9.15 7.51
C GLY A 668 -19.92 10.42 8.15
N VAL A 669 -18.61 10.46 8.42
CA VAL A 669 -17.94 11.65 9.01
C VAL A 669 -17.56 12.69 7.95
N TRP A 670 -17.17 12.22 6.76
CA TRP A 670 -16.64 13.04 5.66
C TRP A 670 -17.40 12.88 4.34
N GLY A 671 -18.42 12.01 4.29
CA GLY A 671 -19.19 11.68 3.08
C GLY A 671 -19.92 10.34 3.23
N GLU A 672 -20.54 9.85 2.15
CA GLU A 672 -21.20 8.54 2.12
C GLU A 672 -20.19 7.37 2.12
N GLN A 673 -18.99 7.57 1.58
CA GLN A 673 -17.97 6.52 1.50
C GLN A 673 -17.54 6.03 2.88
N ALA A 674 -17.31 4.73 3.01
CA ALA A 674 -16.71 4.11 4.18
C ALA A 674 -15.20 3.94 4.03
N MET A 675 -14.45 4.12 5.12
CA MET A 675 -13.03 3.81 5.21
C MET A 675 -12.79 2.29 5.33
N SER A 676 -11.74 1.82 4.63
CA SER A 676 -11.21 0.45 4.63
C SER A 676 -10.82 -0.09 6.01
N ALA A 677 -10.44 -1.35 6.08
CA ALA A 677 -10.21 -2.08 7.32
C ALA A 677 -8.74 -2.43 7.50
N HIS A 678 -8.17 -2.07 8.66
CA HIS A 678 -6.83 -2.48 9.07
C HIS A 678 -6.89 -3.31 10.37
N PRO A 679 -7.61 -4.45 10.41
CA PRO A 679 -7.84 -5.23 11.64
C PRO A 679 -6.60 -5.96 12.15
N ASP A 680 -5.50 -5.93 11.38
CA ASP A 680 -4.23 -6.57 11.66
C ASP A 680 -3.11 -5.58 12.05
N LEU A 681 -3.39 -4.26 12.06
CA LEU A 681 -2.51 -3.32 12.75
C LEU A 681 -2.66 -3.50 14.26
N SER A 682 -1.58 -3.31 15.00
CA SER A 682 -1.70 -3.06 16.44
C SER A 682 -2.40 -1.72 16.68
N ASN A 683 -2.86 -1.49 17.92
CA ASN A 683 -3.34 -0.16 18.30
C ASN A 683 -2.23 0.88 18.12
N ASP A 684 -1.00 0.47 18.42
CA ASP A 684 0.21 1.29 18.49
C ASP A 684 0.68 1.72 17.08
N ASP A 685 0.60 0.82 16.08
CA ASP A 685 0.79 1.14 14.65
C ASP A 685 -0.32 2.08 14.14
N ALA A 686 -1.58 1.79 14.50
CA ALA A 686 -2.71 2.59 14.06
C ALA A 686 -2.67 4.00 14.65
N GLU A 687 -2.24 4.14 15.91
CA GLU A 687 -1.95 5.43 16.54
C GLU A 687 -0.77 6.10 15.82
N SER A 688 0.36 5.43 15.57
CA SER A 688 1.49 5.95 14.76
C SER A 688 1.08 6.61 13.43
N ILE A 689 0.05 6.06 12.77
CA ILE A 689 -0.54 6.64 11.55
C ILE A 689 -1.34 7.92 11.86
N VAL A 690 -2.27 7.90 12.82
CA VAL A 690 -3.02 9.12 13.25
C VAL A 690 -2.09 10.24 13.65
N ASN A 691 -1.03 9.85 14.32
CA ASN A 691 -0.08 10.69 14.99
C ASN A 691 0.70 11.57 14.01
N TYR A 692 1.27 10.93 12.98
CA TYR A 692 1.78 11.63 11.81
C TYR A 692 0.72 12.57 11.20
N ILE A 693 -0.52 12.10 11.03
CA ILE A 693 -1.61 12.89 10.44
C ILE A 693 -1.89 14.16 11.27
N LEU A 694 -2.03 14.08 12.59
CA LEU A 694 -2.31 15.22 13.46
C LEU A 694 -1.17 16.25 13.47
N SER A 695 0.08 15.81 13.29
CA SER A 695 1.26 16.70 13.21
C SER A 695 1.23 17.71 12.04
N LEU A 696 0.31 17.52 11.08
CA LEU A 696 0.13 18.39 9.90
C LEU A 696 -0.74 19.64 10.16
N ALA A 697 -1.17 19.88 11.41
CA ALA A 697 -1.90 21.09 11.80
C ALA A 697 -0.95 22.14 12.40
N GLN A 698 -0.87 23.34 11.81
CA GLN A 698 -0.04 24.44 12.31
C GLN A 698 -0.70 25.20 13.50
N PRO A 699 -0.06 25.29 14.68
CA PRO A 699 -0.49 26.13 15.81
C PRO A 699 0.22 27.51 15.83
N LYS A 700 -0.06 28.30 16.88
CA LYS A 700 0.70 29.51 17.24
C LYS A 700 1.59 29.20 18.45
N GLY A 701 2.83 29.66 18.42
CA GLY A 701 3.81 29.29 19.44
C GLY A 701 3.83 30.09 20.74
N ASP A 702 4.50 29.49 21.73
CA ASP A 702 4.96 30.04 23.00
C ASP A 702 6.20 30.95 22.83
N PRO A 703 6.61 31.73 23.85
CA PRO A 703 7.86 32.50 23.81
C PRO A 703 9.09 31.60 23.65
N LEU A 704 10.07 32.01 22.86
CA LEU A 704 11.26 31.20 22.55
C LEU A 704 12.22 31.02 23.75
N ALA A 705 12.16 31.87 24.75
CA ALA A 705 12.96 31.75 25.96
C ALA A 705 12.16 32.20 27.19
N GLY A 706 12.34 31.52 28.31
CA GLY A 706 11.65 31.86 29.55
C GLY A 706 11.72 30.79 30.61
N THR A 707 10.75 30.84 31.53
CA THR A 707 10.62 29.87 32.61
C THR A 707 9.19 29.31 32.62
N PHE A 708 9.08 28.01 32.40
CA PHE A 708 7.83 27.27 32.46
C PHE A 708 7.64 26.65 33.86
N VAL A 709 6.40 26.54 34.36
CA VAL A 709 6.10 25.92 35.65
C VAL A 709 5.41 24.58 35.43
N THR A 710 6.04 23.51 35.86
CA THR A 710 5.53 22.14 35.68
C THR A 710 4.48 21.80 36.74
N GLU A 711 3.26 22.31 36.56
CA GLU A 711 2.17 22.20 37.55
C GLU A 711 1.58 20.80 37.77
N LYS A 712 1.72 19.87 36.82
CA LYS A 712 1.03 18.56 36.90
C LYS A 712 1.86 17.55 37.69
N GLU A 713 1.19 16.57 38.30
CA GLU A 713 1.85 15.48 39.05
C GLU A 713 2.15 14.24 38.18
N GLU A 714 1.41 14.06 37.09
CA GLU A 714 1.48 12.92 36.17
C GLU A 714 1.35 13.37 34.71
N GLY A 715 1.63 12.46 33.77
CA GLY A 715 1.79 12.76 32.35
C GLY A 715 3.16 13.38 32.04
N ARG A 716 3.43 13.66 30.77
CA ARG A 716 4.72 14.18 30.26
C ARG A 716 4.56 15.61 29.68
N TYR A 717 5.64 16.38 29.67
CA TYR A 717 5.73 17.66 28.95
C TYR A 717 6.62 17.54 27.71
N LEU A 718 6.14 18.06 26.59
CA LEU A 718 6.90 18.25 25.35
C LEU A 718 7.38 19.69 25.26
N PHE A 719 8.64 19.86 24.90
CA PHE A 719 9.18 21.11 24.37
C PHE A 719 9.48 20.86 22.88
N SER A 720 8.71 21.45 21.98
CA SER A 720 8.80 21.23 20.52
C SER A 720 9.11 22.53 19.81
N ALA A 721 10.23 22.62 19.10
CA ALA A 721 10.63 23.77 18.30
C ALA A 721 10.82 23.35 16.84
N SER A 722 10.36 24.16 15.88
CA SER A 722 10.63 23.96 14.46
C SER A 722 10.79 25.28 13.71
N TYR A 723 11.53 25.24 12.61
CA TYR A 723 11.85 26.40 11.77
C TYR A 723 11.92 26.00 10.31
N GLU A 724 11.37 26.85 9.45
CA GLU A 724 11.47 26.77 7.99
C GLU A 724 12.35 27.93 7.51
N ASP A 725 13.46 27.61 6.83
CA ASP A 725 14.38 28.62 6.26
C ASP A 725 13.76 29.37 5.07
N GLN A 726 14.51 30.27 4.42
CA GLN A 726 13.98 31.10 3.33
C GLN A 726 14.18 30.53 1.92
N GLY A 727 14.98 29.48 1.76
CA GLY A 727 15.42 28.98 0.46
C GLY A 727 16.46 29.91 -0.20
N LYS A 728 17.55 29.34 -0.69
CA LYS A 728 18.63 30.09 -1.36
C LYS A 728 18.46 30.12 -2.88
N GLY A 729 18.06 31.29 -3.40
CA GLY A 729 18.03 31.59 -4.83
C GLY A 729 16.95 30.83 -5.61
N SER A 730 17.26 29.63 -6.07
CA SER A 730 16.31 28.70 -6.71
C SER A 730 16.05 27.42 -5.90
N LEU A 731 16.75 27.23 -4.79
CA LEU A 731 16.50 26.17 -3.83
C LEU A 731 15.25 26.50 -3.00
N LYS A 732 14.58 25.45 -2.50
CA LYS A 732 13.35 25.59 -1.70
C LYS A 732 13.69 25.58 -0.21
N PRO A 733 12.88 26.25 0.63
CA PRO A 733 12.94 26.10 2.08
C PRO A 733 13.00 24.66 2.57
N ILE A 734 13.72 24.44 3.66
CA ILE A 734 13.79 23.21 4.45
C ILE A 734 13.15 23.50 5.83
N LEU A 735 12.35 22.55 6.32
CA LEU A 735 11.72 22.61 7.65
C LEU A 735 12.36 21.57 8.57
N GLU A 736 12.98 22.03 9.65
CA GLU A 736 13.58 21.17 10.68
C GLU A 736 12.86 21.28 12.04
N ARG A 737 13.01 20.25 12.89
CA ARG A 737 12.32 20.16 14.19
C ARG A 737 13.16 19.49 15.28
N LYS A 738 13.12 20.06 16.49
CA LYS A 738 13.69 19.53 17.72
C LYS A 738 12.61 19.31 18.78
N ASN A 739 12.62 18.14 19.41
CA ASN A 739 11.75 17.78 20.53
C ASN A 739 12.60 17.46 21.78
N ILE A 740 12.13 17.82 22.98
CA ILE A 740 12.64 17.35 24.28
C ILE A 740 11.45 16.93 25.17
N TRP A 741 11.64 15.85 25.95
CA TRP A 741 10.61 15.21 26.75
C TRP A 741 10.95 15.18 28.23
N LEU A 742 10.16 15.92 29.04
CA LEU A 742 10.26 15.85 30.49
C LEU A 742 9.20 14.89 31.04
N MET A 743 9.68 13.84 31.70
CA MET A 743 8.89 12.84 32.41
C MET A 743 8.63 13.27 33.86
N PRO A 744 7.59 12.77 34.55
CA PRO A 744 7.43 13.04 35.97
C PRO A 744 8.53 12.29 36.73
N TYR A 745 9.22 12.96 37.67
CA TYR A 745 10.27 12.33 38.48
C TYR A 745 9.86 11.05 39.22
N SER A 746 8.55 10.83 39.42
CA SER A 746 7.96 9.65 40.06
C SER A 746 7.22 8.85 38.98
N LEU A 747 7.89 7.84 38.43
CA LEU A 747 7.34 6.97 37.40
C LEU A 747 6.52 5.82 38.01
N PRO A 748 5.43 5.36 37.37
CA PRO A 748 4.82 4.06 37.67
C PRO A 748 5.84 2.92 37.61
N GLY A 749 5.66 1.86 38.39
CA GLY A 749 6.63 0.75 38.40
C GLY A 749 6.68 -0.05 37.09
N ASP A 750 5.66 0.03 36.23
CA ASP A 750 5.62 -0.55 34.88
C ASP A 750 5.91 0.45 33.75
N ASP A 751 6.39 1.64 34.09
CA ASP A 751 6.95 2.62 33.15
C ASP A 751 8.48 2.46 33.19
N PHE A 752 9.04 1.80 32.16
CA PHE A 752 10.46 1.52 31.91
C PHE A 752 10.63 1.07 30.44
N ASP A 753 11.85 1.18 29.89
CA ASP A 753 12.08 0.95 28.45
C ASP A 753 12.40 -0.52 28.10
N ASP A 754 13.13 -1.25 28.95
CA ASP A 754 13.39 -2.69 28.80
C ASP A 754 13.54 -3.41 30.16
N SER A 755 13.45 -4.74 30.18
CA SER A 755 13.57 -5.54 31.40
C SER A 755 13.93 -7.02 31.19
N ASN A 756 14.62 -7.61 32.18
CA ASN A 756 14.89 -9.05 32.24
C ASN A 756 14.16 -9.71 33.41
N ASP A 757 13.50 -10.86 33.19
CA ASP A 757 12.77 -11.64 34.21
C ASP A 757 11.81 -10.78 35.08
N ILE A 758 11.11 -9.85 34.44
CA ILE A 758 10.12 -8.95 35.07
C ILE A 758 8.71 -9.29 34.59
N GLN A 759 7.71 -9.07 35.45
CA GLN A 759 6.32 -8.94 35.02
C GLN A 759 5.74 -7.66 35.64
N ALA A 760 5.35 -6.71 34.80
CA ALA A 760 4.85 -5.41 35.19
C ALA A 760 3.45 -5.19 34.57
N ARG A 761 2.51 -4.59 35.32
CA ARG A 761 1.13 -4.32 34.86
C ARG A 761 0.29 -3.51 35.87
N GLY A 762 -0.34 -2.46 35.38
CA GLY A 762 -1.32 -1.65 36.11
C GLY A 762 -0.67 -0.77 37.18
N GLY A 763 0.33 0.01 36.79
CA GLY A 763 1.01 1.01 37.61
C GLY A 763 2.13 0.44 38.48
N ARG A 764 2.71 -0.74 38.17
CA ARG A 764 3.65 -1.46 39.07
C ARG A 764 4.36 -2.67 38.46
N ILE A 765 5.53 -2.98 39.04
CA ILE A 765 6.18 -4.29 38.92
C ILE A 765 5.48 -5.31 39.83
N ASN A 766 4.88 -6.34 39.23
CA ASN A 766 4.12 -7.39 39.92
C ASN A 766 4.96 -8.61 40.31
N SER A 767 6.05 -8.90 39.59
CA SER A 767 6.99 -10.01 39.82
C SER A 767 8.44 -9.57 39.61
N ILE A 768 9.30 -9.82 40.59
CA ILE A 768 10.75 -9.55 40.60
C ILE A 768 11.45 -10.78 41.20
N TYR A 769 12.53 -11.25 40.57
CA TYR A 769 13.32 -12.40 40.98
C TYR A 769 14.81 -12.02 41.14
N HIS A 770 15.65 -12.98 41.50
CA HIS A 770 17.10 -12.77 41.53
C HIS A 770 17.67 -12.77 40.10
N GLY A 771 18.29 -11.64 39.71
CA GLY A 771 18.81 -11.45 38.36
C GLY A 771 17.87 -10.63 37.47
N SER A 772 16.65 -10.36 37.93
CA SER A 772 15.76 -9.43 37.25
C SER A 772 16.32 -8.02 37.26
N TRP A 773 16.01 -7.25 36.22
CA TRP A 773 16.28 -5.81 36.16
C TRP A 773 15.24 -5.10 35.29
N VAL A 774 15.12 -3.79 35.49
CA VAL A 774 14.47 -2.85 34.56
C VAL A 774 15.50 -1.79 34.14
N SER A 775 15.37 -1.24 32.94
CA SER A 775 16.24 -0.17 32.44
C SER A 775 15.46 1.02 31.94
N TYR A 776 16.10 2.18 32.07
CA TYR A 776 15.65 3.46 31.54
C TYR A 776 16.69 3.95 30.54
N GLU A 777 16.33 4.17 29.28
CA GLU A 777 17.26 4.58 28.23
C GLU A 777 17.39 6.11 28.15
N SER A 778 18.57 6.61 27.80
CA SER A 778 18.83 8.05 27.60
C SER A 778 18.28 8.94 28.73
N VAL A 779 18.53 8.56 29.99
CA VAL A 779 18.13 9.34 31.17
C VAL A 779 19.25 10.27 31.60
N ASP A 780 18.96 11.57 31.65
CA ASP A 780 19.83 12.56 32.26
C ASP A 780 19.87 12.38 33.80
N LEU A 781 21.06 12.15 34.33
CA LEU A 781 21.33 12.07 35.77
C LEU A 781 21.83 13.39 36.37
N THR A 782 21.89 14.47 35.59
CA THR A 782 22.25 15.80 36.10
C THR A 782 21.29 16.23 37.22
N GLY A 783 21.84 16.54 38.39
CA GLY A 783 21.07 16.88 39.58
C GLY A 783 20.39 15.70 40.30
N ILE A 784 20.55 14.44 39.87
CA ILE A 784 19.93 13.27 40.52
C ILE A 784 20.85 12.66 41.59
N LYS A 785 20.44 12.76 42.87
CA LYS A 785 21.21 12.22 44.01
C LYS A 785 20.86 10.79 44.41
N GLY A 786 19.78 10.23 43.87
CA GLY A 786 19.27 8.93 44.31
C GLY A 786 18.05 8.46 43.52
N LEU A 787 17.75 7.17 43.61
CA LEU A 787 16.44 6.60 43.26
C LEU A 787 15.72 6.19 44.55
N ASN A 788 14.39 6.23 44.56
CA ASN A 788 13.57 5.71 45.64
C ASN A 788 12.47 4.80 45.09
N LEU A 789 12.36 3.59 45.64
CA LEU A 789 11.39 2.59 45.20
C LEU A 789 10.22 2.56 46.20
N LYS A 790 9.01 2.90 45.77
CA LYS A 790 7.79 2.68 46.57
C LYS A 790 7.44 1.20 46.54
N LEU A 791 7.31 0.54 47.70
CA LEU A 791 7.15 -0.90 47.83
C LEU A 791 5.74 -1.30 48.29
N ASN A 792 5.38 -2.57 48.05
CA ASN A 792 4.04 -3.12 48.36
C ASN A 792 4.10 -4.55 48.93
N ARG A 793 5.07 -5.34 48.46
CA ARG A 793 5.41 -6.65 49.00
C ARG A 793 6.91 -6.69 49.20
N VAL A 794 7.35 -7.09 50.39
CA VAL A 794 8.77 -7.13 50.74
C VAL A 794 9.24 -8.55 51.03
N ARG A 795 10.43 -8.87 50.53
CA ARG A 795 11.35 -9.89 51.05
C ARG A 795 12.77 -9.32 50.98
N PRO A 796 13.76 -9.93 51.66
CA PRO A 796 15.13 -9.45 51.62
C PRO A 796 15.70 -9.44 50.21
N VAL A 797 16.22 -8.30 49.76
CA VAL A 797 16.75 -8.07 48.40
C VAL A 797 17.83 -6.99 48.44
N ILE A 798 18.90 -7.20 47.67
CA ILE A 798 19.87 -6.15 47.34
C ILE A 798 19.39 -5.50 46.03
N VAL A 799 19.28 -4.18 46.02
CA VAL A 799 18.99 -3.39 44.83
C VAL A 799 20.24 -2.60 44.46
N GLU A 800 20.66 -2.72 43.21
CA GLU A 800 21.78 -1.97 42.64
C GLU A 800 21.26 -1.06 41.52
N VAL A 801 21.76 0.18 41.44
CA VAL A 801 21.54 1.08 40.31
C VAL A 801 22.85 1.19 39.53
N ARG A 802 22.81 0.99 38.22
CA ARG A 802 23.98 0.90 37.33
C ARG A 802 23.78 1.74 36.06
N SER A 803 24.87 2.12 35.39
CA SER A 803 24.83 2.74 34.06
C SER A 803 25.43 1.84 32.97
N GLY A 804 24.89 1.97 31.76
CA GLY A 804 25.32 1.30 30.53
C GLY A 804 24.79 -0.12 30.36
N SER A 805 24.76 -0.93 31.42
CA SER A 805 24.17 -2.28 31.41
C SER A 805 23.88 -2.80 32.83
N ALA A 806 23.18 -3.93 32.95
CA ALA A 806 22.93 -4.61 34.23
C ALA A 806 24.21 -5.08 34.96
N GLU A 807 25.32 -5.25 34.23
CA GLU A 807 26.67 -5.54 34.74
C GLU A 807 27.55 -4.28 34.82
N GLY A 808 27.10 -3.15 34.28
CA GLY A 808 27.83 -1.89 34.09
C GLY A 808 28.18 -1.14 35.37
N GLN A 809 28.61 0.13 35.25
CA GLN A 809 29.15 0.90 36.37
C GLN A 809 28.14 1.02 37.50
N LEU A 810 28.51 0.60 38.72
CA LEU A 810 27.66 0.73 39.91
C LEU A 810 27.59 2.19 40.35
N LEU A 811 26.40 2.79 40.24
CA LEU A 811 26.12 4.15 40.69
C LEU A 811 25.67 4.20 42.14
N GLY A 812 24.94 3.19 42.60
CA GLY A 812 24.40 3.11 43.96
C GLY A 812 23.88 1.71 44.32
N LYS A 813 23.72 1.44 45.62
CA LYS A 813 23.03 0.23 46.09
C LYS A 813 22.40 0.41 47.48
N ASN A 814 21.38 -0.36 47.77
CA ASN A 814 20.86 -0.57 49.13
C ASN A 814 20.34 -2.02 49.30
N GLU A 815 20.10 -2.47 50.53
CA GLU A 815 19.59 -3.82 50.82
C GLU A 815 18.47 -3.77 51.86
N ILE A 816 17.44 -4.60 51.65
CA ILE A 816 16.44 -4.94 52.66
C ILE A 816 16.85 -6.23 53.37
N GLN A 817 16.88 -6.20 54.70
CA GLN A 817 17.30 -7.32 55.57
C GLN A 817 16.14 -8.24 55.96
N GLU A 818 16.48 -9.39 56.56
CA GLU A 818 15.47 -10.36 57.02
C GLU A 818 14.70 -9.86 58.24
N GLY A 819 13.36 -9.83 58.11
CA GLY A 819 12.45 -9.25 59.10
C GLY A 819 12.03 -7.81 58.82
N GLU A 820 12.65 -7.13 57.85
CA GLU A 820 12.26 -5.78 57.44
C GLU A 820 11.10 -5.80 56.42
N ASN A 821 10.20 -4.83 56.54
CA ASN A 821 9.09 -4.60 55.61
C ASN A 821 8.85 -3.09 55.42
N PRO A 822 9.83 -2.32 54.91
CA PRO A 822 9.66 -0.91 54.61
C PRO A 822 8.70 -0.67 53.44
N GLU A 823 7.99 0.45 53.49
CA GLU A 823 7.12 0.92 52.40
C GLU A 823 7.92 1.61 51.28
N GLU A 824 9.19 1.98 51.53
CA GLU A 824 10.08 2.66 50.58
C GLU A 824 11.54 2.18 50.71
N LEU A 825 12.30 2.17 49.60
CA LEU A 825 13.73 1.90 49.59
C LEU A 825 14.47 2.96 48.77
N THR A 826 15.19 3.86 49.46
CA THR A 826 16.07 4.86 48.82
C THR A 826 17.45 4.28 48.54
N ILE A 827 17.99 4.53 47.36
CA ILE A 827 19.35 4.24 46.92
C ILE A 827 20.03 5.56 46.56
N SER A 828 21.05 5.99 47.31
CA SER A 828 21.90 7.13 46.93
C SER A 828 22.77 6.77 45.72
N LEU A 829 22.87 7.68 44.75
CA LEU A 829 23.80 7.57 43.62
C LEU A 829 25.12 8.32 43.90
N GLN A 830 26.17 7.96 43.18
CA GLN A 830 27.48 8.63 43.22
C GLN A 830 28.08 8.74 41.81
N GLY A 831 28.48 9.96 41.41
CA GLY A 831 29.42 10.17 40.32
C GLY A 831 28.91 9.99 38.89
N ALA A 832 27.63 10.23 38.62
CA ALA A 832 27.07 10.32 37.27
C ALA A 832 26.36 11.67 37.06
N THR A 833 26.40 12.17 35.82
CA THR A 833 25.75 13.40 35.33
C THR A 833 25.63 13.29 33.81
N GLY A 834 24.73 14.05 33.18
CA GLY A 834 24.38 13.89 31.77
C GLY A 834 23.62 12.59 31.51
N PHE A 835 23.40 12.27 30.24
CA PHE A 835 22.62 11.10 29.79
C PHE A 835 23.33 9.75 30.00
N HIS A 836 22.61 8.77 30.56
CA HIS A 836 23.02 7.36 30.70
C HIS A 836 21.82 6.43 30.47
N ASN A 837 22.06 5.19 30.01
CA ASN A 837 21.07 4.12 30.17
C ASN A 837 21.21 3.56 31.60
N VAL A 838 20.15 3.64 32.40
CA VAL A 838 20.15 3.40 33.85
C VAL A 838 19.42 2.10 34.19
N PHE A 839 20.12 1.15 34.79
CA PHE A 839 19.62 -0.18 35.13
C PHE A 839 19.37 -0.31 36.63
N VAL A 840 18.17 -0.76 37.03
CA VAL A 840 17.82 -1.11 38.42
C VAL A 840 17.77 -2.63 38.55
N VAL A 841 18.75 -3.21 39.25
CA VAL A 841 19.03 -4.66 39.25
C VAL A 841 18.76 -5.29 40.62
N PHE A 842 17.99 -6.38 40.64
CA PHE A 842 17.49 -7.03 41.85
C PHE A 842 18.23 -8.34 42.15
N LYS A 843 18.86 -8.44 43.33
CA LYS A 843 19.77 -9.55 43.68
C LYS A 843 19.46 -10.15 45.05
N LYS A 844 19.15 -11.46 45.09
CA LYS A 844 19.23 -12.29 46.31
C LYS A 844 19.58 -13.74 45.96
N PRO A 845 20.88 -14.10 45.89
CA PRO A 845 21.33 -15.45 45.55
C PRO A 845 20.69 -16.54 46.41
N GLY A 846 20.34 -17.66 45.77
CA GLY A 846 19.71 -18.82 46.43
C GLY A 846 18.19 -18.74 46.59
N VAL A 847 17.56 -17.56 46.42
CA VAL A 847 16.10 -17.42 46.48
C VAL A 847 15.50 -17.59 45.08
N LYS A 848 14.56 -18.53 44.93
CA LYS A 848 13.78 -18.74 43.69
C LYS A 848 12.37 -18.15 43.73
N ASP A 849 11.92 -17.74 44.91
CA ASP A 849 10.64 -17.06 45.09
C ASP A 849 10.72 -15.61 44.59
N GLN A 850 9.55 -15.02 44.29
CA GLN A 850 9.43 -13.57 44.10
C GLN A 850 10.01 -12.82 45.30
N LEU A 851 10.90 -11.87 45.03
CA LEU A 851 11.53 -10.98 46.00
C LEU A 851 10.56 -9.87 46.44
N ILE A 852 10.35 -8.84 45.61
CA ILE A 852 9.57 -7.64 45.97
C ILE A 852 8.51 -7.26 44.92
N ARG A 853 7.74 -6.21 45.21
CA ARG A 853 6.91 -5.45 44.26
C ARG A 853 7.20 -3.96 44.40
N VAL A 854 7.39 -3.29 43.27
CA VAL A 854 7.64 -1.85 43.17
C VAL A 854 6.39 -1.19 42.56
N ASN A 855 5.80 -0.24 43.28
CA ASN A 855 4.67 0.57 42.81
C ASN A 855 5.15 1.77 41.98
N ARG A 856 6.24 2.45 42.37
CA ARG A 856 6.81 3.61 41.66
C ARG A 856 8.33 3.66 41.81
N VAL A 857 8.98 4.27 40.83
CA VAL A 857 10.42 4.58 40.80
C VAL A 857 10.58 6.10 40.80
N GLU A 858 11.21 6.64 41.83
CA GLU A 858 11.33 8.08 42.06
C GLU A 858 12.77 8.55 41.93
N PHE A 859 13.05 9.38 40.92
CA PHE A 859 14.34 10.03 40.72
C PHE A 859 14.44 11.26 41.65
N LEU A 860 15.31 11.15 42.66
CA LEU A 860 15.44 12.14 43.72
C LEU A 860 16.44 13.25 43.34
N PRO A 861 16.02 14.52 43.29
CA PRO A 861 16.89 15.63 42.92
C PRO A 861 17.79 16.03 44.10
N GLU A 862 18.93 16.67 43.83
CA GLU A 862 19.63 17.45 44.85
C GLU A 862 18.70 18.53 45.44
N SER A 863 18.82 18.76 46.75
CA SER A 863 17.89 19.61 47.48
C SER A 863 18.32 21.08 47.39
N ASN A 864 17.42 21.92 46.86
CA ASN A 864 17.55 23.37 46.60
C ASN A 864 18.02 23.77 45.18
N GLN A 865 17.65 22.99 44.17
CA GLN A 865 17.09 23.51 42.92
C GLN A 865 15.59 23.19 42.92
#